data_AF-A0A355AH30-F1
#
_entry.id   AF-A0A355AH30-F1
#
_cell.length_a   1.000
_cell.length_b   1.000
_cell.length_c   1.000
_cell.angle_alpha   90.00
_cell.angle_beta   90.00
_cell.angle_gamma   90.00
#
_symmetry.space_group_name_H-M   'P 1'
#
loop_
_entity.id
_entity.type
_entity.pdbx_description
1 polymer ?
#
loop_
_entity_poly.entity_id
_entity_poly.type
_entity_poly.pdbx_seq_one_letter_code
_entity_poly.pdbx_strand_id
1 'polypeptide(L)'
;MEHRLGRTVRVFLVVLATAGLYRLAVVPWVEPRYRETVRVEELTPEQAAAIRARADRRLEAVRELFPPGAWEHEEPIVMESRGMRLLFKQYHSLPDGRVNLVPCTVIVLPDGQRRANSEKGRTILLRAPQGAVLEFDEPLDLRAGRLARLVGGSLRGQVTIRGTQSSVGANDDIELVTRDLELDEFEIHTNEKVDFRFGRSVGKGQGLVATLLPSQAGGGHGPNIGGIDTIRLEREVELRLEGLATGVVPGSSDLMSQSETEEQPVLVKCDGGLTANLSANVITLEDAVDVRRGAPEHGGDHLSCDVLAIVLGEAEQQMEEDPSSGLEVVEIQASGSPVWVQSPSAGLEVRADRLGYELQTGRILLDGEDPVSIHATGVELEAKSVDYTPGQDNTIGSLMAIGPGWLRAMDEKQLAIESRWQKWLRIRPDETGHVASISGQAEVSVDLQGKLTGAEMHFWFEQTPTQPTVRSTTNSLPKVASLNPLRMLVRGVVEVDVPEVAARTDRMEIWFRRESELQGSVQQGQGPEGTVASEVDVRTNAGKTQSVAGQNIHQPIPAIRPPVSADRKLLATGNLIRGLVVLSPNQNELQEMSLEGEVQLLEQASSANKGEPRLKICGDQLQVTSPTQFDAKAVVSGRPATVRSDQFDLEGPLIEFDRGQNRVAVDGGGQLTVPVADAGVGLDSFDLLGSGVPQTQMKEKSGVAQPLVITWQGRMDFNGQIARFVDRVQTASGGVSLQAGLLDCIFTQPVDFSRQQSAVPSQQTDIAQIKCGDGVQISSTSEVDGNLESLEKLFVRNLFFDRLTGDVRGTGPGRLTSARRGEGGLPMGTPGLPGQELRQQPAVPKSSESSGVTFLGVDFQRGFIGNMNQRQMEFQQRVETIWGPVDTWDASLDLHDPRGLPEKAIAVTSDTLGIGQAPSVPGVPGRSVELSAGGNVLVEGDSFTARSARLSFSEVKDLLVFEGDGRSDAQLFRQDRVGGPTSSASAGKILYWRKYNRVEVKDARYLDLDQIGGANLPQIPR
;
A
#
# COMPACT_ATOMS: atom_id res chain seq x y z
N MET A 1 66.64 -79.72 3.29
CA MET A 1 66.25 -79.29 1.93
C MET A 1 66.44 -80.49 1.02
N GLU A 2 65.40 -80.93 0.32
CA GLU A 2 65.45 -81.61 -0.98
C GLU A 2 64.04 -82.17 -1.32
N HIS A 3 63.32 -81.34 -2.06
CA HIS A 3 62.25 -81.60 -3.02
C HIS A 3 61.32 -82.83 -2.84
N ARG A 4 60.28 -82.65 -2.01
CA ARG A 4 59.00 -83.39 -2.13
C ARG A 4 58.32 -83.20 -3.52
N LEU A 5 58.74 -82.18 -4.29
CA LEU A 5 58.28 -81.92 -5.66
C LEU A 5 58.70 -83.01 -6.67
N GLY A 6 59.85 -83.67 -6.46
CA GLY A 6 60.38 -84.67 -7.41
C GLY A 6 59.60 -85.98 -7.45
N ARG A 7 58.89 -86.32 -6.36
CA ARG A 7 58.10 -87.56 -6.26
C ARG A 7 56.75 -87.42 -6.97
N THR A 8 56.12 -86.26 -6.87
CA THR A 8 54.85 -85.94 -7.57
C THR A 8 55.05 -85.84 -9.08
N VAL A 9 56.16 -85.22 -9.54
CA VAL A 9 56.47 -85.13 -10.98
C VAL A 9 56.78 -86.51 -11.58
N ARG A 10 57.45 -87.41 -10.85
CA ARG A 10 57.70 -88.78 -11.33
C ARG A 10 56.42 -89.61 -11.44
N VAL A 11 55.50 -89.49 -10.49
CA VAL A 11 54.18 -90.17 -10.59
C VAL A 11 53.38 -89.59 -11.74
N PHE A 12 53.38 -88.26 -11.93
CA PHE A 12 52.70 -87.60 -13.02
C PHE A 12 53.26 -88.01 -14.39
N LEU A 13 54.59 -88.09 -14.55
CA LEU A 13 55.23 -88.55 -15.78
C LEU A 13 54.99 -90.04 -16.06
N VAL A 14 54.90 -90.89 -15.03
CA VAL A 14 54.55 -92.30 -15.21
C VAL A 14 53.09 -92.47 -15.63
N VAL A 15 52.16 -91.68 -15.07
CA VAL A 15 50.75 -91.65 -15.48
C VAL A 15 50.60 -91.11 -16.91
N LEU A 16 51.34 -90.05 -17.27
CA LEU A 16 51.38 -89.53 -18.64
C LEU A 16 51.95 -90.54 -19.64
N ALA A 17 53.00 -91.29 -19.25
CA ALA A 17 53.59 -92.33 -20.08
C ALA A 17 52.65 -93.54 -20.22
N THR A 18 51.94 -93.95 -19.17
CA THR A 18 50.94 -95.03 -19.26
C THR A 18 49.68 -94.61 -20.03
N ALA A 19 49.22 -93.37 -19.88
CA ALA A 19 48.11 -92.81 -20.68
C ALA A 19 48.51 -92.65 -22.17
N GLY A 20 49.75 -92.24 -22.44
CA GLY A 20 50.31 -92.18 -23.79
C GLY A 20 50.45 -93.56 -24.44
N LEU A 21 50.90 -94.56 -23.69
CA LEU A 21 51.03 -95.94 -24.17
C LEU A 21 49.65 -96.60 -24.36
N TYR A 22 48.67 -96.31 -23.50
CA TYR A 22 47.27 -96.70 -23.70
C TYR A 22 46.67 -96.08 -24.96
N ARG A 23 46.91 -94.79 -25.20
CA ARG A 23 46.44 -94.07 -26.41
C ARG A 23 47.11 -94.54 -27.71
N LEU A 24 48.35 -95.03 -27.66
CA LEU A 24 49.07 -95.47 -28.86
C LEU A 24 48.93 -96.97 -29.14
N ALA A 25 48.76 -97.83 -28.13
CA ALA A 25 48.69 -99.27 -28.31
C ALA A 25 47.25 -99.85 -28.22
N VAL A 26 46.37 -99.27 -27.40
CA VAL A 26 45.03 -99.84 -27.12
C VAL A 26 43.93 -99.15 -27.94
N VAL A 27 43.99 -97.82 -28.08
CA VAL A 27 42.99 -97.04 -28.85
C VAL A 27 42.88 -97.46 -30.33
N PRO A 28 43.96 -97.78 -31.07
CA PRO A 28 43.83 -98.24 -32.46
C PRO A 28 43.17 -99.62 -32.63
N TRP A 29 43.01 -100.39 -31.55
CA TRP A 29 42.44 -101.75 -31.56
C TRP A 29 41.00 -101.82 -31.02
N VAL A 30 40.53 -100.78 -30.32
CA VAL A 30 39.20 -100.75 -29.66
C VAL A 30 38.23 -99.73 -30.29
N GLU A 31 38.72 -98.73 -31.04
CA GLU A 31 37.85 -97.80 -31.79
C GLU A 31 37.93 -98.08 -33.30
N PRO A 32 36.81 -98.44 -33.98
CA PRO A 32 36.79 -98.48 -35.43
C PRO A 32 37.06 -97.07 -35.98
N ARG A 33 38.07 -96.95 -36.84
CA ARG A 33 38.35 -95.73 -37.61
C ARG A 33 37.13 -95.39 -38.46
N TYR A 34 36.35 -94.40 -38.06
CA TYR A 34 35.28 -93.85 -38.88
C TYR A 34 35.87 -92.98 -40.00
N ARG A 35 36.29 -93.65 -41.08
CA ARG A 35 36.25 -93.06 -42.42
C ARG A 35 34.85 -93.33 -42.95
N GLU A 36 33.92 -92.42 -42.71
CA GLU A 36 32.76 -92.29 -43.59
C GLU A 36 33.01 -91.17 -44.58
N THR A 37 33.42 -91.59 -45.76
CA THR A 37 32.76 -91.13 -46.99
C THR A 37 31.25 -91.14 -46.75
N VAL A 38 30.67 -89.97 -46.52
CA VAL A 38 29.22 -89.81 -46.60
C VAL A 38 28.84 -90.10 -48.04
N ARG A 39 28.30 -91.31 -48.26
CA ARG A 39 27.45 -91.59 -49.40
C ARG A 39 26.30 -90.59 -49.34
N VAL A 40 26.08 -89.87 -50.44
CA VAL A 40 24.79 -89.26 -50.72
C VAL A 40 23.82 -90.43 -50.87
N GLU A 41 23.11 -90.76 -49.79
CA GLU A 41 21.92 -91.58 -49.88
C GLU A 41 20.87 -90.68 -50.53
N GLU A 42 20.54 -90.93 -51.80
CA GLU A 42 19.46 -90.24 -52.48
C GLU A 42 18.18 -90.48 -51.68
N LEU A 43 17.66 -89.40 -51.08
CA LEU A 43 16.34 -89.35 -50.50
C LEU A 43 15.35 -89.99 -51.48
N THR A 44 14.58 -90.97 -51.02
CA THR A 44 13.48 -91.49 -51.83
C THR A 44 12.56 -90.33 -52.26
N PRO A 45 11.99 -90.36 -53.49
CA PRO A 45 11.15 -89.27 -53.99
C PRO A 45 10.02 -88.88 -53.03
N GLU A 46 9.48 -89.84 -52.27
CA GLU A 46 8.46 -89.62 -51.24
C GLU A 46 8.98 -88.89 -50.00
N GLN A 47 10.19 -89.19 -49.53
CA GLN A 47 10.81 -88.49 -48.39
C GLN A 47 11.24 -87.08 -48.76
N ALA A 48 11.77 -86.87 -49.97
CA ALA A 48 12.07 -85.55 -50.51
C ALA A 48 10.79 -84.71 -50.69
N ALA A 49 9.70 -85.30 -51.18
CA ALA A 49 8.39 -84.64 -51.31
C ALA A 49 7.76 -84.31 -49.94
N ALA A 50 7.90 -85.19 -48.94
CA ALA A 50 7.39 -84.93 -47.58
C ALA A 50 8.18 -83.82 -46.85
N ILE A 51 9.50 -83.73 -47.05
CA ILE A 51 10.34 -82.65 -46.54
C ILE A 51 10.01 -81.33 -47.27
N ARG A 52 9.84 -81.35 -48.59
CA ARG A 52 9.38 -80.18 -49.38
C ARG A 52 8.00 -79.71 -48.97
N ALA A 53 6.99 -80.58 -48.88
CA ALA A 53 5.65 -80.23 -48.43
C ALA A 53 5.59 -79.71 -46.98
N ARG A 54 6.60 -80.01 -46.15
CA ARG A 54 6.75 -79.45 -44.81
C ARG A 54 7.44 -78.08 -44.83
N ALA A 55 8.45 -77.89 -45.68
CA ALA A 55 9.08 -76.60 -45.94
C ALA A 55 8.11 -75.61 -46.61
N ASP A 56 7.32 -76.05 -47.58
CA ASP A 56 6.31 -75.25 -48.27
C ASP A 56 5.21 -74.78 -47.30
N ARG A 57 4.71 -75.66 -46.43
CA ARG A 57 3.75 -75.28 -45.37
C ARG A 57 4.34 -74.29 -44.36
N ARG A 58 5.63 -74.40 -44.04
CA ARG A 58 6.32 -73.44 -43.15
C ARG A 58 6.50 -72.09 -43.82
N LEU A 59 6.85 -72.08 -45.09
CA LEU A 59 7.01 -70.87 -45.90
C LEU A 59 5.67 -70.17 -46.13
N GLU A 60 4.58 -70.91 -46.35
CA GLU A 60 3.22 -70.37 -46.53
C GLU A 60 2.81 -69.43 -45.38
N ALA A 61 3.15 -69.79 -44.14
CA ALA A 61 2.81 -69.00 -42.95
C ALA A 61 3.53 -67.64 -42.84
N VAL A 62 4.56 -67.38 -43.67
CA VAL A 62 5.31 -66.11 -43.69
C VAL A 62 5.37 -65.48 -45.08
N ARG A 63 4.73 -66.08 -46.09
CA ARG A 63 4.74 -65.60 -47.48
C ARG A 63 4.17 -64.20 -47.63
N GLU A 64 3.16 -63.86 -46.83
CA GLU A 64 2.51 -62.55 -46.85
C GLU A 64 3.41 -61.41 -46.35
N LEU A 65 4.52 -61.71 -45.67
CA LEU A 65 5.48 -60.71 -45.16
C LEU A 65 6.41 -60.16 -46.25
N PHE A 66 6.43 -60.77 -47.44
CA PHE A 66 7.36 -60.45 -48.52
C PHE A 66 6.64 -59.85 -49.73
N PRO A 67 7.26 -58.90 -50.44
CA PRO A 67 6.66 -58.33 -51.65
C PRO A 67 6.60 -59.37 -52.79
N PRO A 68 5.61 -59.26 -53.70
CA PRO A 68 5.50 -60.16 -54.85
C PRO A 68 6.81 -60.18 -55.67
N GLY A 69 7.35 -61.36 -55.94
CA GLY A 69 8.61 -61.53 -56.69
C GLY A 69 9.90 -61.44 -55.87
N ALA A 70 9.81 -61.38 -54.54
CA ALA A 70 10.98 -61.47 -53.67
C ALA A 70 11.64 -62.87 -53.72
N TRP A 71 12.96 -62.94 -53.56
CA TRP A 71 13.71 -64.20 -53.63
C TRP A 71 13.26 -65.20 -52.55
N GLU A 72 12.70 -64.71 -51.46
CA GLU A 72 12.12 -65.51 -50.37
C GLU A 72 10.93 -66.37 -50.83
N HIS A 73 10.31 -66.08 -51.98
CA HIS A 73 9.28 -66.93 -52.60
C HIS A 73 9.88 -68.06 -53.46
N GLU A 74 11.14 -67.95 -53.88
CA GLU A 74 11.82 -68.83 -54.83
C GLU A 74 12.54 -69.99 -54.12
N GLU A 75 11.77 -70.82 -53.39
CA GLU A 75 12.24 -72.04 -52.70
C GLU A 75 13.50 -71.84 -51.81
N PRO A 76 13.45 -71.00 -50.76
CA PRO A 76 14.58 -70.81 -49.86
C PRO A 76 14.83 -72.02 -48.96
N ILE A 77 16.07 -72.16 -48.47
CA ILE A 77 16.40 -73.03 -47.35
C ILE A 77 15.89 -72.34 -46.07
N VAL A 78 15.04 -73.03 -45.31
CA VAL A 78 14.43 -72.51 -44.07
C VAL A 78 14.97 -73.28 -42.87
N MET A 79 15.52 -72.55 -41.91
CA MET A 79 15.89 -73.05 -40.59
C MET A 79 15.02 -72.40 -39.52
N GLU A 80 14.65 -73.16 -38.48
CA GLU A 80 13.74 -72.69 -37.43
C GLU A 80 14.35 -72.94 -36.04
N SER A 81 14.09 -72.02 -35.13
CA SER A 81 14.26 -72.16 -33.68
C SER A 81 12.97 -71.72 -32.97
N ARG A 82 12.89 -71.86 -31.64
CA ARG A 82 11.78 -71.31 -30.85
C ARG A 82 11.80 -69.78 -31.00
N GLY A 83 10.80 -69.22 -31.69
CA GLY A 83 10.63 -67.78 -31.88
C GLY A 83 11.38 -67.15 -33.06
N MET A 84 12.18 -67.90 -33.83
CA MET A 84 12.96 -67.33 -34.95
C MET A 84 13.03 -68.26 -36.17
N ARG A 85 12.97 -67.70 -37.38
CA ARG A 85 13.19 -68.40 -38.66
C ARG A 85 14.29 -67.71 -39.46
N LEU A 86 15.15 -68.50 -40.08
CA LEU A 86 16.26 -68.05 -40.90
C LEU A 86 16.09 -68.60 -42.31
N LEU A 87 16.04 -67.72 -43.31
CA LEU A 87 15.88 -68.03 -44.72
C LEU A 87 17.17 -67.66 -45.46
N PHE A 88 17.64 -68.54 -46.36
CA PHE A 88 18.79 -68.29 -47.25
C PHE A 88 18.74 -69.18 -48.50
N LYS A 89 19.48 -68.85 -49.57
CA LYS A 89 19.57 -69.71 -50.78
C LYS A 89 20.83 -70.56 -50.81
N GLN A 90 21.96 -69.98 -50.45
CA GLN A 90 23.27 -70.64 -50.51
C GLN A 90 23.98 -70.45 -49.17
N TYR A 91 24.72 -71.47 -48.74
CA TYR A 91 25.55 -71.41 -47.54
C TYR A 91 26.95 -71.95 -47.85
N HIS A 92 27.97 -71.34 -47.23
CA HIS A 92 29.35 -71.80 -47.27
C HIS A 92 29.93 -71.77 -45.85
N SER A 93 30.33 -72.92 -45.33
CA SER A 93 31.05 -73.00 -44.05
C SER A 93 32.48 -72.49 -44.22
N LEU A 94 32.90 -71.58 -43.36
CA LEU A 94 34.25 -71.02 -43.33
C LEU A 94 35.18 -71.89 -42.46
N PRO A 95 36.51 -71.86 -42.68
CA PRO A 95 37.47 -72.69 -41.94
C PRO A 95 37.52 -72.45 -40.43
N ASP A 96 36.99 -71.32 -39.97
CA ASP A 96 36.95 -70.87 -38.57
C ASP A 96 35.65 -71.28 -37.83
N GLY A 97 34.74 -71.99 -38.50
CA GLY A 97 33.46 -72.41 -37.93
C GLY A 97 32.29 -71.45 -38.19
N ARG A 98 32.55 -70.27 -38.77
CA ARG A 98 31.49 -69.32 -39.19
C ARG A 98 30.79 -69.81 -40.47
N VAL A 99 29.55 -69.35 -40.69
CA VAL A 99 28.77 -69.72 -41.87
C VAL A 99 28.38 -68.48 -42.66
N ASN A 100 28.75 -68.44 -43.94
CA ASN A 100 28.34 -67.38 -44.86
C ASN A 100 27.04 -67.78 -45.58
N LEU A 101 25.98 -66.99 -45.43
CA LEU A 101 24.63 -67.20 -45.96
C LEU A 101 24.30 -66.11 -46.98
N VAL A 102 23.98 -66.46 -48.22
CA VAL A 102 23.72 -65.47 -49.29
C VAL A 102 22.51 -65.87 -50.14
N PRO A 103 21.52 -64.98 -50.32
CA PRO A 103 21.11 -63.88 -49.41
C PRO A 103 20.64 -64.42 -48.04
N CYS A 104 20.44 -63.55 -47.05
CA CYS A 104 20.00 -63.92 -45.70
C CYS A 104 18.78 -63.09 -45.25
N THR A 105 17.77 -63.76 -44.71
CA THR A 105 16.60 -63.12 -44.08
C THR A 105 16.32 -63.79 -42.73
N VAL A 106 16.22 -62.98 -41.67
CA VAL A 106 15.85 -63.42 -40.31
C VAL A 106 14.44 -62.94 -40.01
N ILE A 107 13.59 -63.83 -39.50
CA ILE A 107 12.23 -63.53 -39.05
C ILE A 107 12.16 -63.87 -37.58
N VAL A 108 11.89 -62.89 -36.73
CA VAL A 108 11.61 -63.07 -35.31
C VAL A 108 10.10 -63.00 -35.14
N LEU A 109 9.51 -64.09 -34.67
CA LEU A 109 8.07 -64.21 -34.44
C LEU A 109 7.78 -63.88 -32.96
N PRO A 110 6.61 -63.31 -32.65
CA PRO A 110 6.22 -63.06 -31.26
C PRO A 110 6.17 -64.38 -30.47
N ASP A 111 6.70 -64.36 -29.25
CA ASP A 111 6.77 -65.54 -28.37
C ASP A 111 5.36 -66.03 -27.97
N GLY A 112 4.85 -67.03 -28.66
CA GLY A 112 3.53 -67.62 -28.45
C GLY A 112 3.37 -68.47 -27.17
N GLN A 113 4.13 -68.22 -26.10
CA GLN A 113 4.05 -69.00 -24.85
C GLN A 113 3.44 -68.28 -23.64
N ARG A 114 2.77 -67.13 -23.81
CA ARG A 114 1.88 -66.61 -22.76
C ARG A 114 0.51 -66.21 -23.31
N ARG A 115 -0.48 -67.06 -22.99
CA ARG A 115 -1.95 -66.94 -23.13
C ARG A 115 -2.50 -67.15 -24.55
N ALA A 116 -3.41 -68.11 -24.65
CA ALA A 116 -4.18 -68.47 -25.85
C ALA A 116 -5.22 -67.39 -26.27
N ASN A 117 -4.92 -66.12 -26.03
CA ASN A 117 -5.76 -64.96 -26.39
C ASN A 117 -4.94 -63.65 -26.51
N SER A 118 -3.64 -63.71 -26.85
CA SER A 118 -2.84 -62.48 -27.07
C SER A 118 -2.77 -62.14 -28.54
N GLU A 119 -3.65 -61.24 -29.01
CA GLU A 119 -3.53 -60.54 -30.30
C GLU A 119 -2.38 -59.50 -30.31
N LYS A 120 -1.55 -59.46 -29.26
CA LYS A 120 -0.45 -58.51 -29.08
C LYS A 120 0.91 -59.19 -29.29
N GLY A 121 1.70 -58.68 -30.24
CA GLY A 121 3.08 -59.13 -30.51
C GLY A 121 3.60 -58.68 -31.88
N ARG A 122 4.81 -58.11 -31.92
CA ARG A 122 5.47 -57.63 -33.15
C ARG A 122 6.25 -58.76 -33.83
N THR A 123 6.05 -58.93 -35.13
CA THR A 123 6.96 -59.73 -35.98
C THR A 123 8.06 -58.82 -36.52
N ILE A 124 9.32 -59.21 -36.33
CA ILE A 124 10.49 -58.47 -36.84
C ILE A 124 11.11 -59.24 -38.00
N LEU A 125 11.34 -58.55 -39.11
CA LEU A 125 11.91 -59.06 -40.34
C LEU A 125 13.22 -58.32 -40.61
N LEU A 126 14.34 -59.02 -40.60
CA LEU A 126 15.64 -58.50 -40.99
C LEU A 126 16.03 -59.10 -42.34
N ARG A 127 16.35 -58.27 -43.33
CA ARG A 127 16.76 -58.67 -44.68
C ARG A 127 18.16 -58.15 -44.98
N ALA A 128 19.05 -59.06 -45.40
CA ALA A 128 20.40 -58.75 -45.89
C ALA A 128 20.60 -59.42 -47.27
N PRO A 129 20.28 -58.73 -48.38
CA PRO A 129 20.35 -59.28 -49.73
C PRO A 129 21.77 -59.69 -50.15
N GLN A 130 22.81 -59.05 -49.62
CA GLN A 130 24.21 -59.38 -49.90
C GLN A 130 24.74 -60.51 -48.99
N GLY A 131 23.95 -60.96 -48.02
CA GLY A 131 24.24 -62.08 -47.15
C GLY A 131 24.76 -61.72 -45.76
N ALA A 132 24.95 -62.75 -44.93
CA ALA A 132 25.38 -62.64 -43.54
C ALA A 132 26.43 -63.71 -43.22
N VAL A 133 27.44 -63.36 -42.43
CA VAL A 133 28.41 -64.29 -41.84
C VAL A 133 28.03 -64.47 -40.37
N LEU A 134 27.47 -65.63 -40.03
CA LEU A 134 26.99 -65.92 -38.67
C LEU A 134 27.93 -66.86 -37.92
N GLU A 135 28.06 -66.63 -36.61
CA GLU A 135 28.84 -67.44 -35.68
C GLU A 135 27.91 -68.12 -34.66
N PHE A 136 28.08 -69.43 -34.51
CA PHE A 136 27.29 -70.28 -33.62
C PHE A 136 28.17 -70.97 -32.58
N ASP A 137 27.60 -71.30 -31.43
CA ASP A 137 28.31 -72.02 -30.36
C ASP A 137 28.64 -73.48 -30.72
N GLU A 138 27.89 -74.09 -31.63
CA GLU A 138 28.10 -75.43 -32.19
C GLU A 138 28.07 -75.41 -33.74
N PRO A 139 28.82 -76.28 -34.44
CA PRO A 139 28.76 -76.41 -35.89
C PRO A 139 27.34 -76.74 -36.40
N LEU A 140 26.90 -76.07 -37.45
CA LEU A 140 25.54 -76.17 -37.99
C LEU A 140 25.25 -77.55 -38.64
N ASP A 141 24.29 -78.32 -38.10
CA ASP A 141 23.79 -79.57 -38.72
C ASP A 141 22.47 -79.35 -39.48
N LEU A 142 22.58 -79.29 -40.81
CA LEU A 142 21.46 -79.06 -41.72
C LEU A 142 20.49 -80.25 -41.83
N ARG A 143 20.87 -81.46 -41.38
CA ARG A 143 19.98 -82.64 -41.40
C ARG A 143 18.97 -82.63 -40.26
N ALA A 144 19.32 -82.01 -39.14
CA ALA A 144 18.48 -81.93 -37.95
C ALA A 144 17.46 -80.78 -38.00
N GLY A 145 17.68 -79.77 -38.87
CA GLY A 145 16.79 -78.62 -39.02
C GLY A 145 16.67 -77.74 -37.76
N ARG A 146 17.66 -77.82 -36.85
CA ARG A 146 17.70 -77.07 -35.58
C ARG A 146 18.81 -76.02 -35.63
N LEU A 147 18.50 -74.79 -35.22
CA LEU A 147 19.49 -73.71 -35.08
C LEU A 147 20.28 -73.87 -33.76
N ALA A 148 21.61 -73.80 -33.83
CA ALA A 148 22.48 -73.64 -32.66
C ALA A 148 22.37 -72.22 -32.07
N ARG A 149 22.96 -71.94 -30.90
CA ARG A 149 22.89 -70.61 -30.28
C ARG A 149 23.74 -69.65 -31.11
N LEU A 150 23.13 -68.55 -31.56
CA LEU A 150 23.84 -67.48 -32.26
C LEU A 150 24.68 -66.72 -31.24
N VAL A 151 26.00 -66.64 -31.46
CA VAL A 151 26.95 -65.94 -30.59
C VAL A 151 27.31 -64.57 -31.15
N GLY A 152 27.34 -64.44 -32.48
CA GLY A 152 27.56 -63.17 -33.16
C GLY A 152 27.44 -63.31 -34.68
N GLY A 153 27.71 -62.24 -35.41
CA GLY A 153 27.72 -62.27 -36.87
C GLY A 153 27.78 -60.90 -37.54
N SER A 154 28.14 -60.89 -38.81
CA SER A 154 28.30 -59.68 -39.63
C SER A 154 27.37 -59.73 -40.84
N LEU A 155 26.56 -58.69 -41.03
CA LEU A 155 25.62 -58.53 -42.14
C LEU A 155 26.14 -57.43 -43.06
N ARG A 156 26.76 -57.84 -44.15
CA ARG A 156 27.44 -56.93 -45.08
C ARG A 156 26.47 -56.36 -46.11
N GLY A 157 26.73 -55.14 -46.56
CA GLY A 157 25.88 -54.46 -47.51
C GLY A 157 24.62 -53.91 -46.87
N GLN A 158 23.56 -53.69 -47.66
CA GLN A 158 22.34 -53.05 -47.19
C GLN A 158 21.53 -54.01 -46.30
N VAL A 159 21.17 -53.55 -45.11
CA VAL A 159 20.33 -54.28 -44.16
C VAL A 159 19.02 -53.50 -43.97
N THR A 160 17.91 -54.21 -44.03
CA THR A 160 16.57 -53.64 -43.77
C THR A 160 15.88 -54.43 -42.68
N ILE A 161 15.57 -53.77 -41.56
CA ILE A 161 14.80 -54.31 -40.45
C ILE A 161 13.38 -53.72 -40.53
N ARG A 162 12.35 -54.56 -40.52
CA ARG A 162 10.94 -54.16 -40.53
C ARG A 162 10.20 -54.85 -39.40
N GLY A 163 9.45 -54.10 -38.60
CA GLY A 163 8.59 -54.61 -37.55
C GLY A 163 7.13 -54.31 -37.86
N THR A 164 6.24 -55.29 -37.70
CA THR A 164 4.79 -55.04 -37.79
C THR A 164 4.31 -54.15 -36.63
N GLN A 165 3.09 -53.63 -36.72
CA GLN A 165 2.44 -52.99 -35.57
C GLN A 165 2.36 -53.99 -34.40
N SER A 166 2.47 -53.49 -33.16
CA SER A 166 2.40 -54.32 -31.94
C SER A 166 1.00 -54.89 -31.70
N SER A 167 -0.04 -54.14 -32.10
CA SER A 167 -1.43 -54.55 -32.26
C SER A 167 -2.07 -53.80 -33.43
N VAL A 168 -3.18 -54.32 -33.97
CA VAL A 168 -3.91 -53.67 -35.07
C VAL A 168 -4.30 -52.24 -34.65
N GLY A 169 -3.92 -51.24 -35.45
CA GLY A 169 -4.24 -49.83 -35.16
C GLY A 169 -3.28 -49.11 -34.21
N ALA A 170 -2.23 -49.80 -33.70
CA ALA A 170 -1.27 -49.19 -32.79
C ALA A 170 -0.38 -48.11 -33.45
N ASN A 171 -0.29 -48.09 -34.78
CA ASN A 171 0.50 -47.13 -35.56
C ASN A 171 1.96 -47.02 -35.10
N ASP A 172 2.56 -48.13 -34.66
CA ASP A 172 3.91 -48.20 -34.10
C ASP A 172 4.84 -49.16 -34.88
N ASP A 173 4.55 -49.40 -36.15
CA ASP A 173 5.38 -50.27 -37.01
C ASP A 173 6.77 -49.68 -37.23
N ILE A 174 7.77 -50.54 -37.41
CA ILE A 174 9.16 -50.12 -37.46
C ILE A 174 9.73 -50.41 -38.85
N GLU A 175 10.52 -49.49 -39.37
CA GLU A 175 11.41 -49.75 -40.50
C GLU A 175 12.77 -49.10 -40.22
N LEU A 176 13.85 -49.83 -40.43
CA LEU A 176 15.21 -49.35 -40.28
C LEU A 176 16.04 -49.84 -41.46
N VAL A 177 16.72 -48.91 -42.12
CA VAL A 177 17.60 -49.17 -43.26
C VAL A 177 18.99 -48.67 -42.90
N THR A 178 19.97 -49.58 -42.97
CA THR A 178 21.38 -49.28 -42.73
C THR A 178 22.27 -50.19 -43.56
N ARG A 179 23.57 -50.18 -43.32
CA ARG A 179 24.52 -51.13 -43.90
C ARG A 179 25.50 -51.66 -42.88
N ASP A 180 26.12 -52.79 -43.23
CA ASP A 180 27.32 -53.31 -42.56
C ASP A 180 27.11 -53.45 -41.04
N LEU A 181 26.10 -54.24 -40.66
CA LEU A 181 25.63 -54.41 -39.29
C LEU A 181 26.32 -55.59 -38.61
N GLU A 182 26.94 -55.34 -37.46
CA GLU A 182 27.58 -56.34 -36.63
C GLU A 182 26.65 -56.73 -35.46
N LEU A 183 26.66 -58.01 -35.14
CA LEU A 183 25.87 -58.64 -34.09
C LEU A 183 26.84 -59.29 -33.10
N ASP A 184 26.73 -58.89 -31.83
CA ASP A 184 27.34 -59.57 -30.69
C ASP A 184 26.24 -60.16 -29.79
N GLU A 185 26.61 -60.87 -28.71
CA GLU A 185 25.65 -61.61 -27.88
C GLU A 185 24.55 -60.72 -27.27
N PHE A 186 24.88 -59.48 -26.88
CA PHE A 186 23.95 -58.52 -26.28
C PHE A 186 24.04 -57.12 -26.89
N GLU A 187 24.66 -56.98 -28.06
CA GLU A 187 24.86 -55.69 -28.72
C GLU A 187 24.68 -55.83 -30.23
N ILE A 188 24.05 -54.84 -30.84
CA ILE A 188 23.97 -54.68 -32.30
C ILE A 188 24.58 -53.34 -32.64
N HIS A 189 25.56 -53.29 -33.54
CA HIS A 189 26.18 -52.02 -33.91
C HIS A 189 26.50 -51.87 -35.41
N THR A 190 26.56 -50.61 -35.85
CA THR A 190 27.08 -50.20 -37.17
C THR A 190 27.58 -48.77 -37.10
N ASN A 191 28.64 -48.43 -37.84
CA ASN A 191 29.17 -47.06 -37.96
C ASN A 191 28.57 -46.28 -39.15
N GLU A 192 27.72 -46.94 -39.93
CA GLU A 192 27.13 -46.38 -41.15
C GLU A 192 25.90 -45.51 -40.85
N LYS A 193 25.36 -44.88 -41.90
CA LYS A 193 24.11 -44.12 -41.81
C LYS A 193 22.92 -45.03 -41.54
N VAL A 194 21.98 -44.53 -40.76
CA VAL A 194 20.76 -45.21 -40.37
C VAL A 194 19.59 -44.31 -40.70
N ASP A 195 18.71 -44.78 -41.58
CA ASP A 195 17.39 -44.20 -41.81
C ASP A 195 16.37 -45.08 -41.11
N PHE A 196 15.46 -44.50 -40.33
CA PHE A 196 14.41 -45.26 -39.66
C PHE A 196 13.06 -44.57 -39.71
N ARG A 197 12.01 -45.38 -39.52
CA ARG A 197 10.62 -44.97 -39.39
C ARG A 197 10.01 -45.75 -38.24
N PHE A 198 9.30 -45.04 -37.37
CA PHE A 198 8.54 -45.59 -36.27
C PHE A 198 7.12 -45.01 -36.36
N GLY A 199 6.18 -45.83 -36.81
CA GLY A 199 4.82 -45.40 -37.13
C GLY A 199 4.82 -44.33 -38.21
N ARG A 200 4.31 -43.15 -37.83
CA ARG A 200 4.27 -41.93 -38.65
C ARG A 200 5.54 -41.08 -38.54
N SER A 201 6.37 -41.32 -37.53
CA SER A 201 7.61 -40.58 -37.31
C SER A 201 8.76 -41.16 -38.12
N VAL A 202 9.64 -40.30 -38.66
CA VAL A 202 10.84 -40.71 -39.41
C VAL A 202 12.07 -40.08 -38.79
N GLY A 203 13.21 -40.75 -38.88
CA GLY A 203 14.46 -40.24 -38.36
C GLY A 203 15.67 -40.75 -39.11
N LYS A 204 16.79 -40.06 -38.92
CA LYS A 204 18.09 -40.38 -39.50
C LYS A 204 19.17 -40.17 -38.45
N GLY A 205 20.27 -40.90 -38.59
CA GLY A 205 21.46 -40.73 -37.79
C GLY A 205 22.65 -41.48 -38.38
N GLN A 206 23.78 -41.42 -37.71
CA GLN A 206 24.96 -42.21 -38.03
C GLN A 206 25.52 -42.85 -36.76
N GLY A 207 25.98 -44.10 -36.90
CA GLY A 207 26.50 -44.86 -35.77
C GLY A 207 25.35 -45.35 -34.90
N LEU A 208 24.92 -46.61 -35.05
CA LEU A 208 23.88 -47.21 -34.23
C LEU A 208 24.52 -48.22 -33.27
N VAL A 209 24.12 -48.16 -32.01
CA VAL A 209 24.41 -49.18 -30.99
C VAL A 209 23.11 -49.51 -30.27
N ALA A 210 22.65 -50.75 -30.35
CA ALA A 210 21.50 -51.23 -29.59
C ALA A 210 21.94 -52.29 -28.58
N THR A 211 21.73 -52.00 -27.29
CA THR A 211 22.04 -52.94 -26.20
C THR A 211 20.81 -53.79 -25.91
N LEU A 212 21.01 -55.10 -25.80
CA LEU A 212 19.94 -56.08 -25.68
C LEU A 212 19.86 -56.65 -24.26
N LEU A 213 18.65 -56.88 -23.78
CA LEU A 213 18.41 -57.54 -22.49
C LEU A 213 18.46 -59.06 -22.66
N PRO A 214 19.05 -59.82 -21.70
CA PRO A 214 18.99 -61.26 -21.72
C PRO A 214 17.57 -61.78 -21.47
N SER A 215 17.19 -62.88 -22.11
CA SER A 215 15.89 -63.52 -21.84
C SER A 215 15.87 -64.19 -20.46
N GLN A 216 14.79 -63.98 -19.69
CA GLN A 216 14.58 -64.59 -18.36
C GLN A 216 14.30 -66.11 -18.44
N ALA A 217 13.95 -66.62 -19.63
CA ALA A 217 13.79 -68.04 -19.89
C ALA A 217 15.08 -68.59 -20.51
N GLY A 218 15.98 -69.13 -19.67
CA GLY A 218 17.30 -69.63 -20.09
C GLY A 218 17.28 -70.35 -21.45
N GLY A 219 17.87 -69.70 -22.45
CA GLY A 219 17.78 -70.10 -23.86
C GLY A 219 18.75 -71.24 -24.18
N GLY A 220 18.23 -72.47 -24.32
CA GLY A 220 19.02 -73.60 -24.81
C GLY A 220 19.29 -73.52 -26.32
N HIS A 221 18.38 -72.95 -27.13
CA HIS A 221 18.47 -72.92 -28.60
C HIS A 221 17.87 -71.61 -29.16
N GLY A 222 18.66 -70.78 -29.85
CA GLY A 222 18.28 -69.44 -30.37
C GLY A 222 18.99 -68.27 -29.63
N PRO A 223 18.96 -67.02 -30.16
CA PRO A 223 19.58 -65.87 -29.50
C PRO A 223 18.89 -65.55 -28.16
N ASN A 224 19.68 -65.26 -27.12
CA ASN A 224 19.20 -65.05 -25.75
C ASN A 224 18.71 -63.61 -25.51
N ILE A 225 17.78 -63.12 -26.34
CA ILE A 225 17.32 -61.73 -26.32
C ILE A 225 15.91 -61.67 -25.73
N GLY A 226 15.75 -61.00 -24.59
CA GLY A 226 14.47 -60.75 -23.92
C GLY A 226 13.84 -59.40 -24.25
N GLY A 227 14.59 -58.48 -24.84
CA GLY A 227 14.16 -57.14 -25.20
C GLY A 227 15.33 -56.23 -25.58
N ILE A 228 15.05 -54.97 -25.85
CA ILE A 228 16.06 -53.92 -26.08
C ILE A 228 16.12 -53.05 -24.82
N ASP A 229 17.31 -52.81 -24.31
CA ASP A 229 17.54 -51.92 -23.17
C ASP A 229 17.70 -50.46 -23.64
N THR A 230 18.66 -50.25 -24.54
CA THR A 230 19.01 -48.93 -25.06
C THR A 230 19.22 -48.95 -26.56
N ILE A 231 18.86 -47.87 -27.23
CA ILE A 231 19.19 -47.60 -28.64
C ILE A 231 19.91 -46.26 -28.69
N ARG A 232 21.13 -46.26 -29.22
CA ARG A 232 21.94 -45.05 -29.37
C ARG A 232 22.27 -44.78 -30.83
N LEU A 233 22.04 -43.54 -31.27
CA LEU A 233 22.63 -42.96 -32.46
C LEU A 233 23.77 -42.03 -32.05
N GLU A 234 24.93 -42.12 -32.69
CA GLU A 234 26.13 -41.40 -32.25
C GLU A 234 26.16 -39.93 -32.68
N ARG A 235 25.72 -39.60 -33.89
CA ARG A 235 25.78 -38.25 -34.48
C ARG A 235 24.87 -38.08 -35.70
N GLU A 236 24.81 -36.86 -36.23
CA GLU A 236 24.00 -36.47 -37.41
C GLU A 236 22.51 -36.82 -37.24
N VAL A 237 21.96 -36.61 -36.04
CA VAL A 237 20.59 -37.03 -35.74
C VAL A 237 19.60 -35.99 -36.25
N GLU A 238 18.69 -36.42 -37.11
CA GLU A 238 17.54 -35.64 -37.56
C GLU A 238 16.26 -36.45 -37.40
N LEU A 239 15.27 -35.91 -36.70
CA LEU A 239 13.97 -36.54 -36.48
C LEU A 239 12.86 -35.64 -37.02
N ARG A 240 11.84 -36.28 -37.58
CA ARG A 240 10.55 -35.68 -37.89
C ARG A 240 9.48 -36.51 -37.16
N LEU A 241 8.99 -35.96 -36.08
CA LEU A 241 8.00 -36.59 -35.20
C LEU A 241 6.59 -36.18 -35.65
N GLU A 242 5.70 -37.17 -35.78
CA GLU A 242 4.30 -37.01 -36.15
C GLU A 242 3.39 -37.80 -35.18
N GLY A 243 2.20 -37.29 -34.90
CA GLY A 243 1.26 -37.91 -33.95
C GLY A 243 1.43 -37.51 -32.48
N LEU A 244 2.28 -36.53 -32.17
CA LEU A 244 2.34 -35.89 -30.85
C LEU A 244 1.19 -34.86 -30.76
N ALA A 245 0.03 -35.30 -30.30
CA ALA A 245 -1.14 -34.43 -30.11
C ALA A 245 -0.88 -33.34 -29.04
N THR A 246 0.03 -33.61 -28.09
CA THR A 246 0.48 -32.70 -27.04
C THR A 246 1.89 -32.18 -27.36
N GLY A 247 2.03 -30.86 -27.41
CA GLY A 247 3.21 -30.17 -27.94
C GLY A 247 4.49 -30.39 -27.13
N VAL A 248 5.63 -30.41 -27.82
CA VAL A 248 6.99 -30.51 -27.24
C VAL A 248 7.50 -29.15 -26.72
N VAL A 249 6.76 -28.07 -26.97
CA VAL A 249 7.15 -26.70 -26.59
C VAL A 249 6.09 -26.09 -25.66
N PRO A 250 6.49 -25.48 -24.52
CA PRO A 250 5.58 -24.77 -23.62
C PRO A 250 4.79 -23.67 -24.36
N GLY A 251 3.47 -23.63 -24.16
CA GLY A 251 2.58 -22.62 -24.74
C GLY A 251 1.72 -23.09 -25.92
N SER A 252 1.98 -24.27 -26.46
CA SER A 252 1.34 -24.77 -27.68
C SER A 252 0.13 -25.70 -27.46
N SER A 253 -0.38 -25.75 -26.22
CA SER A 253 -1.49 -26.59 -25.78
C SER A 253 -2.82 -25.83 -25.94
N ASP A 254 -3.36 -25.77 -27.16
CA ASP A 254 -4.81 -25.73 -27.48
C ASP A 254 -5.05 -25.33 -28.94
N LEU A 255 -4.71 -26.24 -29.85
CA LEU A 255 -5.22 -26.23 -31.21
C LEU A 255 -5.93 -27.56 -31.51
N MET A 256 -6.93 -27.91 -30.70
CA MET A 256 -7.99 -28.80 -31.21
C MET A 256 -8.85 -28.02 -32.20
N SER A 257 -8.31 -27.83 -33.40
CA SER A 257 -9.11 -27.47 -34.57
C SER A 257 -9.92 -28.70 -34.94
N GLN A 258 -11.25 -28.58 -34.99
CA GLN A 258 -12.16 -29.56 -35.61
C GLN A 258 -12.02 -29.58 -37.14
N SER A 259 -10.77 -29.64 -37.60
CA SER A 259 -10.37 -29.77 -38.98
C SER A 259 -9.39 -30.93 -39.00
N GLU A 260 -9.88 -32.13 -39.29
CA GLU A 260 -9.03 -33.17 -39.85
C GLU A 260 -8.40 -32.58 -41.12
N THR A 261 -7.16 -32.05 -41.04
CA THR A 261 -6.07 -32.00 -42.04
C THR A 261 -5.02 -30.98 -41.56
N GLU A 262 -3.75 -31.39 -41.47
CA GLU A 262 -2.53 -30.64 -41.08
C GLU A 262 -2.15 -30.62 -39.59
N GLU A 263 -1.86 -31.80 -39.01
CA GLU A 263 -0.91 -31.89 -37.89
C GLU A 263 0.45 -31.34 -38.33
N GLN A 264 0.93 -30.29 -37.67
CA GLN A 264 2.25 -29.74 -37.94
C GLN A 264 3.34 -30.64 -37.33
N PRO A 265 4.27 -31.17 -38.14
CA PRO A 265 5.32 -32.08 -37.67
C PRO A 265 6.31 -31.34 -36.76
N VAL A 266 6.86 -32.05 -35.77
CA VAL A 266 7.97 -31.56 -34.94
C VAL A 266 9.28 -32.05 -35.56
N LEU A 267 10.16 -31.12 -35.89
CA LEU A 267 11.50 -31.38 -36.41
C LEU A 267 12.50 -31.25 -35.27
N VAL A 268 13.33 -32.27 -35.06
CA VAL A 268 14.40 -32.26 -34.04
C VAL A 268 15.72 -32.53 -34.72
N LYS A 269 16.75 -31.73 -34.42
CA LYS A 269 18.12 -31.95 -34.89
C LYS A 269 19.08 -31.81 -33.72
N CYS A 270 20.16 -32.60 -33.71
CA CYS A 270 21.28 -32.38 -32.80
C CYS A 270 22.61 -32.78 -33.45
N ASP A 271 23.69 -32.12 -33.04
CA ASP A 271 25.03 -32.40 -33.54
C ASP A 271 25.63 -33.66 -32.91
N GLY A 272 25.22 -33.95 -31.67
CA GLY A 272 25.65 -35.11 -30.89
C GLY A 272 24.71 -36.30 -31.04
N GLY A 273 24.64 -37.11 -29.98
CA GLY A 273 23.95 -38.39 -30.01
C GLY A 273 22.49 -38.33 -29.57
N LEU A 274 21.74 -39.36 -29.96
CA LEU A 274 20.43 -39.68 -29.39
C LEU A 274 20.55 -41.00 -28.63
N THR A 275 20.06 -41.05 -27.40
CA THR A 275 19.96 -42.29 -26.61
C THR A 275 18.52 -42.49 -26.16
N ALA A 276 17.85 -43.51 -26.68
CA ALA A 276 16.57 -43.98 -26.19
C ALA A 276 16.80 -45.12 -25.17
N ASN A 277 16.58 -44.84 -23.89
CA ASN A 277 16.60 -45.84 -22.83
C ASN A 277 15.17 -46.34 -22.59
N LEU A 278 14.88 -47.52 -23.12
CA LEU A 278 13.54 -48.10 -23.10
C LEU A 278 13.19 -48.69 -21.74
N SER A 279 14.19 -49.12 -20.96
CA SER A 279 13.98 -49.61 -19.59
C SER A 279 13.64 -48.47 -18.62
N ALA A 280 14.17 -47.27 -18.87
CA ALA A 280 13.93 -46.08 -18.06
C ALA A 280 12.81 -45.17 -18.62
N ASN A 281 12.27 -45.48 -19.80
CA ASN A 281 11.29 -44.65 -20.52
C ASN A 281 11.78 -43.21 -20.76
N VAL A 282 13.04 -43.02 -21.13
CA VAL A 282 13.62 -41.69 -21.41
C VAL A 282 14.34 -41.68 -22.75
N ILE A 283 14.11 -40.64 -23.54
CA ILE A 283 14.87 -40.35 -24.76
C ILE A 283 15.69 -39.08 -24.52
N THR A 284 17.02 -39.17 -24.69
CA THR A 284 17.94 -38.04 -24.52
C THR A 284 18.61 -37.69 -25.85
N LEU A 285 18.65 -36.41 -26.18
CA LEU A 285 19.41 -35.84 -27.29
C LEU A 285 20.46 -34.88 -26.71
N GLU A 286 21.67 -34.91 -27.26
CA GLU A 286 22.84 -34.18 -26.75
C GLU A 286 23.53 -33.38 -27.86
N ASP A 287 24.22 -32.32 -27.44
CA ASP A 287 24.98 -31.35 -28.23
C ASP A 287 24.13 -30.58 -29.27
N ALA A 288 23.90 -29.29 -28.99
CA ALA A 288 23.22 -28.34 -29.88
C ALA A 288 21.88 -28.86 -30.43
N VAL A 289 20.97 -29.20 -29.53
CA VAL A 289 19.62 -29.68 -29.87
C VAL A 289 18.75 -28.51 -30.32
N ASP A 290 18.16 -28.64 -31.51
CA ASP A 290 17.25 -27.69 -32.16
C ASP A 290 15.91 -28.37 -32.42
N VAL A 291 14.84 -27.88 -31.80
CA VAL A 291 13.47 -28.39 -31.95
C VAL A 291 12.61 -27.31 -32.60
N ARG A 292 11.93 -27.64 -33.70
CA ARG A 292 11.02 -26.72 -34.42
C ARG A 292 9.67 -27.34 -34.67
N ARG A 293 8.60 -26.60 -34.42
CA ARG A 293 7.21 -27.01 -34.72
C ARG A 293 6.56 -26.01 -35.67
N GLY A 294 6.00 -26.50 -36.78
CA GLY A 294 5.30 -25.67 -37.78
C GLY A 294 6.12 -25.30 -39.01
N ALA A 295 5.48 -24.67 -40.00
CA ALA A 295 6.11 -24.32 -41.26
C ALA A 295 7.13 -23.16 -41.07
N PRO A 296 8.36 -23.27 -41.61
CA PRO A 296 9.41 -22.24 -41.44
C PRO A 296 9.01 -20.84 -41.89
N GLU A 297 8.09 -20.73 -42.85
CA GLU A 297 7.65 -19.46 -43.44
C GLU A 297 6.67 -18.66 -42.55
N HIS A 298 6.13 -19.25 -41.47
CA HIS A 298 5.05 -18.65 -40.67
C HIS A 298 5.44 -18.42 -39.19
N GLY A 299 6.72 -18.55 -38.83
CA GLY A 299 7.20 -18.30 -37.47
C GLY A 299 6.70 -19.35 -36.48
N GLY A 300 7.07 -20.61 -36.72
CA GLY A 300 6.77 -21.73 -35.82
C GLY A 300 7.48 -21.65 -34.47
N ASP A 301 7.08 -22.53 -33.54
CA ASP A 301 7.70 -22.62 -32.23
C ASP A 301 9.12 -23.20 -32.34
N HIS A 302 10.04 -22.69 -31.53
CA HIS A 302 11.46 -23.04 -31.55
C HIS A 302 11.97 -23.25 -30.12
N LEU A 303 12.67 -24.36 -29.89
CA LEU A 303 13.44 -24.63 -28.67
C LEU A 303 14.87 -24.99 -29.06
N SER A 304 15.85 -24.38 -28.39
CA SER A 304 17.28 -24.67 -28.54
C SER A 304 17.91 -24.91 -27.17
N CYS A 305 18.73 -25.96 -27.04
CA CYS A 305 19.41 -26.34 -25.81
C CYS A 305 20.63 -27.23 -26.08
N ASP A 306 21.42 -27.53 -25.05
CA ASP A 306 22.57 -28.45 -25.16
C ASP A 306 22.13 -29.92 -24.97
N VAL A 307 21.18 -30.16 -24.06
CA VAL A 307 20.64 -31.50 -23.78
C VAL A 307 19.12 -31.41 -23.66
N LEU A 308 18.42 -32.31 -24.36
CA LEU A 308 16.97 -32.49 -24.28
C LEU A 308 16.64 -33.91 -23.84
N ALA A 309 15.95 -34.07 -22.73
CA ALA A 309 15.39 -35.33 -22.26
C ALA A 309 13.86 -35.31 -22.35
N ILE A 310 13.30 -36.36 -22.94
CA ILE A 310 11.87 -36.60 -23.10
C ILE A 310 11.52 -37.81 -22.26
N VAL A 311 10.71 -37.61 -21.22
CA VAL A 311 10.26 -38.66 -20.30
C VAL A 311 8.91 -39.19 -20.78
N LEU A 312 8.83 -40.51 -20.90
CA LEU A 312 7.65 -41.22 -21.38
C LEU A 312 6.92 -41.92 -20.22
N GLY A 313 5.60 -41.94 -20.26
CA GLY A 313 4.73 -42.63 -19.30
C GLY A 313 3.67 -43.48 -19.99
N GLU A 314 2.97 -44.30 -19.21
CA GLU A 314 1.83 -45.08 -19.70
C GLU A 314 0.60 -44.19 -19.85
N ALA A 315 -0.11 -44.30 -20.98
CA ALA A 315 -1.37 -43.58 -21.19
C ALA A 315 -2.41 -43.95 -20.13
N GLU A 316 -3.00 -42.95 -19.48
CA GLU A 316 -4.02 -43.14 -18.44
C GLU A 316 -5.32 -43.65 -19.09
N GLN A 317 -5.79 -44.84 -18.71
CA GLN A 317 -6.98 -45.49 -19.27
C GLN A 317 -8.24 -44.67 -18.96
N GLN A 318 -8.62 -43.76 -19.85
CA GLN A 318 -10.00 -43.28 -19.92
C GLN A 318 -10.86 -44.37 -20.58
N MET A 319 -12.04 -44.58 -20.01
CA MET A 319 -12.98 -45.66 -20.30
C MET A 319 -13.63 -45.50 -21.70
N GLU A 320 -12.84 -45.66 -22.77
CA GLU A 320 -13.31 -45.85 -24.15
C GLU A 320 -12.70 -47.13 -24.73
N GLU A 321 -13.47 -47.83 -25.57
CA GLU A 321 -13.32 -49.25 -25.94
C GLU A 321 -12.08 -49.62 -26.80
N ASP A 322 -11.05 -48.77 -26.92
CA ASP A 322 -9.82 -49.07 -27.66
C ASP A 322 -8.58 -49.01 -26.76
N PRO A 323 -7.96 -50.14 -26.37
CA PRO A 323 -6.79 -50.16 -25.51
C PRO A 323 -5.51 -49.92 -26.33
N SER A 324 -5.25 -48.67 -26.71
CA SER A 324 -3.92 -48.25 -27.18
C SER A 324 -2.95 -48.24 -25.99
N SER A 325 -2.15 -49.31 -25.86
CA SER A 325 -1.03 -49.36 -24.92
C SER A 325 0.17 -48.59 -25.49
N GLY A 326 0.00 -47.27 -25.65
CA GLY A 326 1.03 -46.36 -26.12
C GLY A 326 1.78 -45.69 -24.97
N LEU A 327 3.09 -45.47 -25.16
CA LEU A 327 3.86 -44.56 -24.33
C LEU A 327 3.55 -43.13 -24.77
N GLU A 328 3.23 -42.24 -23.83
CA GLU A 328 2.98 -40.83 -24.08
C GLU A 328 4.06 -39.97 -23.43
N VAL A 329 4.29 -38.77 -23.96
CA VAL A 329 5.23 -37.82 -23.35
C VAL A 329 4.58 -37.22 -22.11
N VAL A 330 5.23 -37.37 -20.96
CA VAL A 330 4.73 -36.84 -19.68
C VAL A 330 5.51 -35.60 -19.26
N GLU A 331 6.83 -35.58 -19.49
CA GLU A 331 7.69 -34.49 -19.07
C GLU A 331 8.79 -34.23 -20.10
N ILE A 332 9.14 -32.95 -20.26
CA ILE A 332 10.25 -32.50 -21.10
C ILE A 332 11.23 -31.74 -20.23
N GLN A 333 12.50 -32.12 -20.30
CA GLN A 333 13.59 -31.47 -19.58
C GLN A 333 14.64 -31.01 -20.58
N ALA A 334 14.88 -29.70 -20.66
CA ALA A 334 15.94 -29.12 -21.47
C ALA A 334 16.97 -28.48 -20.55
N SER A 335 18.25 -28.57 -20.90
CA SER A 335 19.34 -27.87 -20.21
C SER A 335 20.40 -27.38 -21.18
N GLY A 336 21.07 -26.28 -20.85
CA GLY A 336 22.14 -25.70 -21.65
C GLY A 336 22.46 -24.28 -21.21
N SER A 337 23.46 -23.65 -21.82
CA SER A 337 23.88 -22.29 -21.48
C SER A 337 23.73 -21.32 -22.66
N PRO A 338 22.52 -20.81 -22.98
CA PRO A 338 21.22 -21.04 -22.32
C PRO A 338 20.29 -21.99 -23.11
N VAL A 339 19.28 -22.54 -22.44
CA VAL A 339 18.03 -23.00 -23.08
C VAL A 339 17.25 -21.77 -23.56
N TRP A 340 16.85 -21.78 -24.83
CA TRP A 340 16.06 -20.71 -25.44
C TRP A 340 14.79 -21.28 -26.06
N VAL A 341 13.64 -20.73 -25.69
CA VAL A 341 12.34 -21.09 -26.26
C VAL A 341 11.70 -19.84 -26.85
N GLN A 342 11.18 -19.93 -28.06
CA GLN A 342 10.42 -18.89 -28.73
C GLN A 342 9.14 -19.48 -29.34
N SER A 343 8.00 -18.90 -29.01
CA SER A 343 6.71 -19.20 -29.62
C SER A 343 6.08 -17.90 -30.11
N PRO A 344 6.25 -17.55 -31.40
CA PRO A 344 5.66 -16.33 -31.96
C PRO A 344 4.12 -16.34 -31.92
N SER A 345 3.50 -17.51 -32.05
CA SER A 345 2.04 -17.68 -32.02
C SER A 345 1.43 -17.40 -30.63
N ALA A 346 2.15 -17.77 -29.56
CA ALA A 346 1.80 -17.44 -28.18
C ALA A 346 2.37 -16.08 -27.73
N GLY A 347 3.25 -15.46 -28.53
CA GLY A 347 3.98 -14.25 -28.18
C GLY A 347 4.82 -14.45 -26.91
N LEU A 348 5.56 -15.55 -26.84
CA LEU A 348 6.35 -16.00 -25.68
C LEU A 348 7.83 -16.21 -26.08
N GLU A 349 8.74 -15.74 -25.25
CA GLU A 349 10.17 -15.99 -25.32
C GLU A 349 10.71 -16.29 -23.90
N VAL A 350 11.46 -17.37 -23.75
CA VAL A 350 12.03 -17.81 -22.48
C VAL A 350 13.52 -18.09 -22.64
N ARG A 351 14.33 -17.65 -21.68
CA ARG A 351 15.73 -18.06 -21.51
C ARG A 351 15.97 -18.53 -20.09
N ALA A 352 16.61 -19.68 -19.94
CA ALA A 352 17.00 -20.29 -18.66
C ALA A 352 18.16 -21.26 -18.88
N ASP A 353 18.85 -21.72 -17.84
CA ASP A 353 19.83 -22.81 -18.02
C ASP A 353 19.17 -24.19 -18.00
N ARG A 354 18.02 -24.31 -17.32
CA ARG A 354 17.20 -25.51 -17.29
C ARG A 354 15.73 -25.16 -17.41
N LEU A 355 15.02 -26.00 -18.15
CA LEU A 355 13.58 -25.93 -18.36
C LEU A 355 12.98 -27.32 -18.13
N GLY A 356 12.05 -27.42 -17.19
CA GLY A 356 11.17 -28.57 -17.01
C GLY A 356 9.75 -28.21 -17.42
N TYR A 357 9.09 -29.08 -18.17
CA TYR A 357 7.70 -28.91 -18.57
C TYR A 357 6.93 -30.21 -18.38
N GLU A 358 5.97 -30.20 -17.46
CA GLU A 358 5.07 -31.33 -17.18
C GLU A 358 3.79 -31.17 -17.99
N LEU A 359 3.53 -32.09 -18.93
CA LEU A 359 2.45 -31.93 -19.91
C LEU A 359 1.06 -32.08 -19.30
N GLN A 360 0.91 -32.91 -18.27
CA GLN A 360 -0.40 -33.17 -17.65
C GLN A 360 -0.94 -31.97 -16.87
N THR A 361 -0.07 -31.29 -16.12
CA THR A 361 -0.44 -30.12 -15.29
C THR A 361 -0.17 -28.80 -15.99
N GLY A 362 0.63 -28.81 -17.05
CA GLY A 362 1.17 -27.61 -17.69
C GLY A 362 2.21 -26.88 -16.82
N ARG A 363 2.73 -27.51 -15.76
CA ARG A 363 3.71 -26.89 -14.86
C ARG A 363 5.03 -26.65 -15.59
N ILE A 364 5.56 -25.44 -15.45
CA ILE A 364 6.82 -24.98 -16.02
C ILE A 364 7.77 -24.67 -14.87
N LEU A 365 8.95 -25.29 -14.88
CA LEU A 365 10.04 -25.02 -13.95
C LEU A 365 11.25 -24.48 -14.71
N LEU A 366 11.72 -23.30 -14.33
CA LEU A 366 12.87 -22.64 -14.92
C LEU A 366 13.87 -22.29 -13.82
N ASP A 367 15.14 -22.62 -14.01
CA ASP A 367 16.22 -22.19 -13.12
C ASP A 367 17.59 -22.24 -13.83
N GLY A 368 18.63 -21.74 -13.14
CA GLY A 368 19.97 -21.69 -13.68
C GLY A 368 20.99 -21.03 -12.78
N GLU A 369 22.26 -21.00 -13.20
CA GLU A 369 23.29 -20.12 -12.66
C GLU A 369 23.04 -18.66 -13.08
N ASP A 370 22.64 -18.44 -14.33
CA ASP A 370 22.19 -17.14 -14.81
C ASP A 370 20.70 -16.91 -14.51
N PRO A 371 20.24 -15.64 -14.42
CA PRO A 371 18.82 -15.33 -14.24
C PRO A 371 17.96 -15.84 -15.39
N VAL A 372 16.80 -16.38 -15.05
CA VAL A 372 15.75 -16.74 -16.00
C VAL A 372 15.07 -15.46 -16.49
N SER A 373 14.87 -15.34 -17.80
CA SER A 373 14.09 -14.26 -18.42
C SER A 373 12.88 -14.82 -19.16
N ILE A 374 11.70 -14.25 -18.91
CA ILE A 374 10.45 -14.57 -19.60
C ILE A 374 9.91 -13.28 -20.20
N HIS A 375 9.74 -13.26 -21.51
CA HIS A 375 9.04 -12.20 -22.23
C HIS A 375 7.78 -12.79 -22.84
N ALA A 376 6.64 -12.26 -22.44
CA ALA A 376 5.36 -12.64 -23.00
C ALA A 376 4.57 -11.39 -23.38
N THR A 377 3.52 -11.55 -24.18
CA THR A 377 2.72 -10.40 -24.64
C THR A 377 2.18 -9.59 -23.44
N GLY A 378 2.74 -8.38 -23.24
CA GLY A 378 2.37 -7.47 -22.16
C GLY A 378 3.02 -7.76 -20.80
N VAL A 379 3.92 -8.74 -20.67
CA VAL A 379 4.58 -9.08 -19.40
C VAL A 379 6.05 -9.45 -19.62
N GLU A 380 6.94 -8.87 -18.84
CA GLU A 380 8.35 -9.22 -18.76
C GLU A 380 8.69 -9.62 -17.32
N LEU A 381 9.40 -10.73 -17.13
CA LEU A 381 9.80 -11.24 -15.81
C LEU A 381 11.24 -11.70 -15.85
N GLU A 382 12.02 -11.30 -14.84
CA GLU A 382 13.37 -11.83 -14.59
C GLU A 382 13.49 -12.27 -13.14
N ALA A 383 14.03 -13.47 -12.90
CA ALA A 383 14.26 -14.01 -11.57
C ALA A 383 15.33 -15.11 -11.57
N LYS A 384 15.83 -15.52 -10.40
CA LYS A 384 16.80 -16.63 -10.30
C LYS A 384 16.19 -18.00 -10.62
N SER A 385 14.92 -18.20 -10.27
CA SER A 385 14.17 -19.42 -10.58
C SER A 385 12.68 -19.10 -10.61
N VAL A 386 11.93 -19.76 -11.49
CA VAL A 386 10.49 -19.61 -11.68
C VAL A 386 9.83 -20.98 -11.70
N ASP A 387 8.80 -21.15 -10.88
CA ASP A 387 7.90 -22.31 -10.88
C ASP A 387 6.48 -21.79 -11.13
N TYR A 388 5.91 -22.16 -12.27
CA TYR A 388 4.60 -21.71 -12.72
C TYR A 388 3.70 -22.89 -13.00
N THR A 389 2.47 -22.85 -12.49
CA THR A 389 1.41 -23.79 -12.83
C THR A 389 0.20 -22.99 -13.30
N PRO A 390 -0.26 -23.16 -14.55
CA PRO A 390 -1.38 -22.41 -15.09
C PRO A 390 -2.71 -22.74 -14.39
N GLY A 391 -3.65 -21.79 -14.39
CA GLY A 391 -5.01 -22.00 -13.89
C GLY A 391 -5.92 -22.65 -14.95
N GLN A 392 -7.08 -23.16 -14.54
CA GLN A 392 -8.08 -23.70 -15.48
C GLN A 392 -8.72 -22.58 -16.31
N ASP A 393 -9.21 -22.88 -17.52
CA ASP A 393 -9.97 -21.94 -18.36
C ASP A 393 -9.30 -20.57 -18.58
N ASN A 394 -7.97 -20.53 -18.74
CA ASN A 394 -7.18 -19.31 -18.93
C ASN A 394 -7.21 -18.34 -17.72
N THR A 395 -7.45 -18.88 -16.51
CA THR A 395 -7.33 -18.13 -15.26
C THR A 395 -5.88 -18.06 -14.77
N ILE A 396 -5.61 -17.10 -13.88
CA ILE A 396 -4.33 -17.07 -13.15
C ILE A 396 -4.20 -18.34 -12.33
N GLY A 397 -3.05 -19.00 -12.44
CA GLY A 397 -2.70 -20.17 -11.62
C GLY A 397 -1.80 -19.80 -10.43
N SER A 398 -0.80 -20.62 -10.16
CA SER A 398 0.23 -20.35 -9.14
C SER A 398 1.57 -20.01 -9.77
N LEU A 399 2.24 -19.01 -9.23
CA LEU A 399 3.59 -18.59 -9.63
C LEU A 399 4.48 -18.47 -8.39
N MET A 400 5.70 -18.96 -8.47
CA MET A 400 6.75 -18.72 -7.50
C MET A 400 8.02 -18.29 -8.25
N ALA A 401 8.45 -17.06 -8.06
CA ALA A 401 9.74 -16.58 -8.52
C ALA A 401 10.66 -16.36 -7.31
N ILE A 402 11.82 -17.02 -7.29
CA ILE A 402 12.77 -17.02 -6.16
C ILE A 402 14.01 -16.20 -6.53
N GLY A 403 14.61 -15.55 -5.52
CA GLY A 403 15.80 -14.72 -5.66
C GLY A 403 15.48 -13.29 -6.09
N PRO A 404 16.49 -12.42 -6.22
CA PRO A 404 16.31 -11.08 -6.74
C PRO A 404 15.71 -11.11 -8.14
N GLY A 405 14.72 -10.26 -8.39
CA GLY A 405 14.00 -10.27 -9.65
C GLY A 405 13.11 -9.05 -9.82
N TRP A 406 12.55 -8.94 -11.01
CA TRP A 406 11.60 -7.89 -11.37
C TRP A 406 10.53 -8.42 -12.33
N LEU A 407 9.37 -7.79 -12.30
CA LEU A 407 8.22 -8.06 -13.15
C LEU A 407 7.75 -6.71 -13.70
N ARG A 408 7.61 -6.60 -15.01
CA ARG A 408 7.03 -5.44 -15.67
C ARG A 408 5.80 -5.87 -16.46
N ALA A 409 4.68 -5.26 -16.17
CA ALA A 409 3.45 -5.45 -16.92
C ALA A 409 3.10 -4.19 -17.71
N MET A 410 2.81 -4.37 -18.99
CA MET A 410 2.45 -3.33 -19.94
C MET A 410 1.07 -3.63 -20.53
N ASP A 411 0.21 -2.64 -20.59
CA ASP A 411 -1.06 -2.70 -21.32
C ASP A 411 -1.13 -1.50 -22.27
N GLU A 412 -1.56 -1.69 -23.52
CA GLU A 412 -1.60 -0.65 -24.56
C GLU A 412 -2.43 0.58 -24.16
N LYS A 413 -3.31 0.44 -23.17
CA LYS A 413 -4.19 1.50 -22.66
C LYS A 413 -3.86 1.96 -21.23
N GLN A 414 -2.88 1.34 -20.55
CA GLN A 414 -2.56 1.66 -19.16
C GLN A 414 -1.08 2.00 -18.98
N LEU A 415 -0.75 2.60 -17.84
CA LEU A 415 0.62 2.91 -17.45
C LEU A 415 1.34 1.61 -17.07
N ALA A 416 2.63 1.51 -17.40
CA ALA A 416 3.40 0.32 -17.06
C ALA A 416 3.55 0.21 -15.53
N ILE A 417 3.39 -1.01 -15.03
CA ILE A 417 3.57 -1.35 -13.61
C ILE A 417 4.84 -2.17 -13.52
N GLU A 418 5.81 -1.70 -12.74
CA GLU A 418 7.03 -2.43 -12.43
C GLU A 418 7.01 -2.85 -10.95
N SER A 419 7.33 -4.10 -10.70
CA SER A 419 7.47 -4.69 -9.36
C SER A 419 8.86 -5.31 -9.22
N ARG A 420 9.56 -5.03 -8.12
CA ARG A 420 10.91 -5.53 -7.85
C ARG A 420 10.99 -6.17 -6.46
N TRP A 421 11.85 -7.19 -6.32
CA TRP A 421 12.05 -7.92 -5.06
C TRP A 421 13.47 -8.47 -4.92
N GLN A 422 13.87 -8.82 -3.69
CA GLN A 422 15.16 -9.46 -3.41
C GLN A 422 15.05 -10.92 -2.94
N LYS A 423 13.90 -11.35 -2.40
CA LYS A 423 13.73 -12.73 -1.90
C LYS A 423 12.84 -13.56 -2.80
N TRP A 424 11.60 -13.14 -3.02
CA TRP A 424 10.65 -13.88 -3.85
C TRP A 424 9.41 -13.05 -4.22
N LEU A 425 8.77 -13.45 -5.31
CA LEU A 425 7.40 -13.11 -5.71
C LEU A 425 6.59 -14.41 -5.71
N ARG A 426 5.39 -14.41 -5.11
CA ARG A 426 4.49 -15.56 -5.06
C ARG A 426 3.07 -15.15 -5.41
N ILE A 427 2.45 -15.82 -6.38
CA ILE A 427 1.03 -15.73 -6.70
C ILE A 427 0.40 -17.08 -6.37
N ARG A 428 -0.72 -17.06 -5.63
CA ARG A 428 -1.47 -18.27 -5.29
C ARG A 428 -2.97 -17.99 -5.23
N PRO A 429 -3.82 -19.02 -5.41
CA PRO A 429 -5.23 -18.94 -5.09
C PRO A 429 -5.47 -18.56 -3.62
N ASP A 430 -6.58 -17.88 -3.37
CA ASP A 430 -7.11 -17.47 -2.07
C ASP A 430 -8.64 -17.63 -2.07
N GLU A 431 -9.32 -17.52 -0.92
CA GLU A 431 -10.75 -17.88 -0.78
C GLU A 431 -11.68 -17.19 -1.79
N THR A 432 -11.41 -15.92 -2.11
CA THR A 432 -12.25 -15.12 -3.02
C THR A 432 -11.57 -14.84 -4.37
N GLY A 433 -10.35 -15.34 -4.61
CA GLY A 433 -9.58 -15.01 -5.82
C GLY A 433 -8.12 -15.43 -5.71
N HIS A 434 -7.21 -14.46 -5.78
CA HIS A 434 -5.77 -14.68 -5.73
C HIS A 434 -5.08 -13.67 -4.82
N VAL A 435 -3.88 -14.03 -4.34
CA VAL A 435 -2.98 -13.13 -3.65
C VAL A 435 -1.59 -13.16 -4.29
N ALA A 436 -1.11 -11.98 -4.70
CA ALA A 436 0.27 -11.75 -5.09
C ALA A 436 1.03 -11.22 -3.87
N SER A 437 2.16 -11.85 -3.54
CA SER A 437 2.99 -11.50 -2.39
C SER A 437 4.43 -11.29 -2.83
N ILE A 438 5.04 -10.19 -2.40
CA ILE A 438 6.39 -9.76 -2.80
C ILE A 438 7.21 -9.54 -1.53
N SER A 439 8.45 -10.04 -1.48
CA SER A 439 9.25 -10.06 -0.26
C SER A 439 10.73 -9.74 -0.48
N GLY A 440 11.32 -9.09 0.52
CA GLY A 440 12.72 -8.68 0.55
C GLY A 440 12.94 -7.33 -0.13
N GLN A 441 12.51 -6.24 0.51
CA GLN A 441 12.53 -4.89 -0.08
C GLN A 441 11.68 -4.85 -1.36
N ALA A 442 10.39 -5.13 -1.19
CA ALA A 442 9.41 -5.03 -2.25
C ALA A 442 9.28 -3.58 -2.69
N GLU A 443 9.30 -3.37 -4.00
CA GLU A 443 9.09 -2.08 -4.62
C GLU A 443 8.06 -2.24 -5.74
N VAL A 444 7.07 -1.37 -5.77
CA VAL A 444 6.09 -1.28 -6.85
C VAL A 444 6.06 0.17 -7.33
N SER A 445 6.28 0.38 -8.62
CA SER A 445 6.22 1.69 -9.26
C SER A 445 5.25 1.65 -10.43
N VAL A 446 4.44 2.70 -10.53
CA VAL A 446 3.53 2.92 -11.66
C VAL A 446 3.98 4.18 -12.37
N ASP A 447 4.26 4.06 -13.67
CA ASP A 447 4.75 5.19 -14.48
C ASP A 447 3.85 6.41 -14.28
N LEU A 448 4.46 7.58 -14.00
CA LEU A 448 3.78 8.86 -13.80
C LEU A 448 2.83 8.97 -12.58
N GLN A 449 2.61 7.90 -11.80
CA GLN A 449 1.71 7.93 -10.63
C GLN A 449 2.44 7.86 -9.29
N GLY A 450 3.60 7.20 -9.22
CA GLY A 450 4.47 7.20 -8.04
C GLY A 450 5.06 5.83 -7.70
N LYS A 451 5.64 5.76 -6.50
CA LYS A 451 6.41 4.62 -6.00
C LYS A 451 5.93 4.22 -4.60
N LEU A 452 5.87 2.92 -4.37
CA LEU A 452 5.54 2.30 -3.09
C LEU A 452 6.64 1.29 -2.73
N THR A 453 7.16 1.37 -1.51
CA THR A 453 8.18 0.44 -1.01
C THR A 453 7.81 -0.14 0.35
N GLY A 454 8.34 -1.31 0.67
CA GLY A 454 8.12 -2.00 1.94
C GLY A 454 8.96 -3.27 2.07
N ALA A 455 9.02 -3.85 3.27
CA ALA A 455 9.75 -5.11 3.46
C ALA A 455 9.01 -6.30 2.81
N GLU A 456 7.67 -6.29 2.89
CA GLU A 456 6.77 -7.29 2.31
C GLU A 456 5.46 -6.62 1.88
N MET A 457 4.94 -7.02 0.71
CA MET A 457 3.67 -6.55 0.14
C MET A 457 2.78 -7.74 -0.21
N HIS A 458 1.49 -7.60 0.06
CA HIS A 458 0.46 -8.56 -0.34
C HIS A 458 -0.68 -7.81 -1.02
N PHE A 459 -1.11 -8.31 -2.17
CA PHE A 459 -2.16 -7.74 -2.99
C PHE A 459 -3.17 -8.84 -3.33
N TRP A 460 -4.39 -8.69 -2.83
CA TRP A 460 -5.51 -9.58 -3.10
C TRP A 460 -6.33 -9.02 -4.25
N PHE A 461 -6.70 -9.89 -5.19
CA PHE A 461 -7.46 -9.52 -6.37
C PHE A 461 -8.32 -10.67 -6.87
N GLU A 462 -9.37 -10.33 -7.61
CA GLU A 462 -10.23 -11.27 -8.33
C GLU A 462 -10.05 -11.07 -9.83
N GLN A 463 -10.19 -12.14 -10.60
CA GLN A 463 -10.22 -12.03 -12.05
C GLN A 463 -11.67 -11.97 -12.51
N THR A 464 -12.07 -10.93 -13.24
CA THR A 464 -13.36 -10.93 -13.92
C THR A 464 -13.28 -11.91 -15.09
N PRO A 465 -14.09 -12.98 -15.13
CA PRO A 465 -14.10 -13.87 -16.28
C PRO A 465 -14.48 -13.05 -17.51
N THR A 466 -13.58 -12.99 -18.49
CA THR A 466 -13.89 -12.34 -19.77
C THR A 466 -14.97 -13.20 -20.42
N GLN A 467 -16.14 -12.62 -20.71
CA GLN A 467 -17.22 -13.35 -21.40
C GLN A 467 -16.63 -14.07 -22.63
N PRO A 468 -16.96 -15.36 -22.84
CA PRO A 468 -16.41 -16.15 -23.95
C PRO A 468 -17.07 -15.74 -25.28
N THR A 469 -16.86 -14.50 -25.71
CA THR A 469 -17.12 -14.11 -27.10
C THR A 469 -15.86 -14.43 -27.88
N VAL A 470 -15.90 -15.61 -28.51
CA VAL A 470 -14.82 -16.29 -29.25
C VAL A 470 -13.81 -16.95 -28.29
N ARG A 471 -13.69 -18.29 -28.37
CA ARG A 471 -12.54 -19.02 -27.82
C ARG A 471 -11.29 -18.33 -28.37
N SER A 472 -10.59 -17.56 -27.55
CA SER A 472 -9.30 -17.01 -27.96
C SER A 472 -8.37 -18.20 -28.11
N THR A 473 -7.96 -18.49 -29.33
CA THR A 473 -7.13 -19.64 -29.73
C THR A 473 -5.65 -19.44 -29.37
N THR A 474 -5.37 -18.64 -28.35
CA THR A 474 -4.03 -18.30 -27.90
C THR A 474 -4.00 -18.41 -26.38
N ASN A 475 -3.08 -19.24 -25.87
CA ASN A 475 -2.64 -19.24 -24.47
C ASN A 475 -2.00 -17.88 -24.15
N SER A 476 -2.83 -16.87 -24.03
CA SER A 476 -2.44 -15.51 -23.68
C SER A 476 -2.49 -15.39 -22.17
N LEU A 477 -1.38 -14.91 -21.58
CA LEU A 477 -1.35 -14.57 -20.17
C LEU A 477 -2.55 -13.66 -19.83
N PRO A 478 -3.17 -13.87 -18.66
CA PRO A 478 -4.36 -13.13 -18.26
C PRO A 478 -4.08 -11.62 -18.27
N LYS A 479 -4.93 -10.87 -18.98
CA LYS A 479 -4.79 -9.40 -19.11
C LYS A 479 -4.88 -8.76 -17.73
N VAL A 480 -3.93 -7.90 -17.39
CA VAL A 480 -3.91 -7.12 -16.12
C VAL A 480 -5.21 -6.34 -15.91
N ALA A 481 -5.82 -5.83 -16.98
CA ALA A 481 -7.11 -5.13 -16.95
C ALA A 481 -8.31 -5.99 -16.48
N SER A 482 -8.18 -7.32 -16.41
CA SER A 482 -9.21 -8.22 -15.87
C SER A 482 -9.13 -8.38 -14.35
N LEU A 483 -8.11 -7.83 -13.70
CA LEU A 483 -7.86 -7.95 -12.27
C LEU A 483 -8.57 -6.85 -11.49
N ASN A 484 -9.48 -7.25 -10.62
CA ASN A 484 -10.17 -6.38 -9.69
C ASN A 484 -9.43 -6.41 -8.35
N PRO A 485 -8.86 -5.29 -7.87
CA PRO A 485 -8.22 -5.26 -6.56
C PRO A 485 -9.27 -5.39 -5.45
N LEU A 486 -8.94 -6.13 -4.39
CA LEU A 486 -9.77 -6.27 -3.18
C LEU A 486 -9.11 -5.63 -1.97
N ARG A 487 -7.81 -5.92 -1.76
CA ARG A 487 -7.06 -5.49 -0.59
C ARG A 487 -5.58 -5.40 -0.90
N MET A 488 -4.91 -4.46 -0.26
CA MET A 488 -3.45 -4.35 -0.22
C MET A 488 -2.97 -4.26 1.22
N LEU A 489 -1.90 -4.99 1.54
CA LEU A 489 -1.21 -4.95 2.82
C LEU A 489 0.28 -4.76 2.57
N VAL A 490 0.89 -3.75 3.18
CA VAL A 490 2.33 -3.51 3.14
C VAL A 490 2.87 -3.48 4.57
N ARG A 491 4.01 -4.12 4.80
CA ARG A 491 4.63 -4.27 6.13
C ARG A 491 6.11 -3.89 6.12
N GLY A 492 6.59 -3.48 7.30
CA GLY A 492 7.95 -2.98 7.48
C GLY A 492 7.98 -1.46 7.25
N VAL A 493 9.17 -0.88 7.07
CA VAL A 493 9.26 0.54 6.72
C VAL A 493 8.62 0.74 5.35
N VAL A 494 7.40 1.26 5.33
CA VAL A 494 6.60 1.56 4.14
C VAL A 494 6.86 3.01 3.77
N GLU A 495 7.27 3.25 2.52
CA GLU A 495 7.39 4.59 1.98
C GLU A 495 6.50 4.69 0.73
N VAL A 496 5.60 5.68 0.75
CA VAL A 496 4.75 6.07 -0.37
C VAL A 496 5.27 7.38 -0.89
N ASP A 497 5.54 7.47 -2.20
CA ASP A 497 5.94 8.71 -2.85
C ASP A 497 5.11 8.90 -4.13
N VAL A 498 4.10 9.76 -4.04
CA VAL A 498 3.26 10.20 -5.16
C VAL A 498 3.37 11.73 -5.28
N PRO A 499 3.05 12.34 -6.46
CA PRO A 499 3.29 13.77 -6.69
C PRO A 499 2.75 14.72 -5.60
N GLU A 500 1.55 14.41 -5.07
CA GLU A 500 0.84 15.26 -4.11
C GLU A 500 0.99 14.80 -2.64
N VAL A 501 1.47 13.56 -2.39
CA VAL A 501 1.55 12.96 -1.05
C VAL A 501 2.83 12.12 -0.91
N ALA A 502 3.56 12.29 0.18
CA ALA A 502 4.51 11.28 0.63
C ALA A 502 4.14 10.80 2.03
N ALA A 503 4.25 9.50 2.26
CA ALA A 503 3.93 8.90 3.54
C ALA A 503 5.01 7.91 4.00
N ARG A 504 5.26 7.87 5.31
CA ARG A 504 6.13 6.87 5.94
C ARG A 504 5.39 6.18 7.09
N THR A 505 5.30 4.85 7.06
CA THR A 505 4.59 4.07 8.09
C THR A 505 5.21 2.68 8.30
N ASP A 506 4.87 1.99 9.38
CA ASP A 506 5.32 0.60 9.63
C ASP A 506 4.39 -0.46 9.02
N ARG A 507 3.13 -0.06 8.75
CA ARG A 507 2.11 -0.91 8.15
C ARG A 507 1.10 -0.08 7.40
N MET A 508 0.74 -0.51 6.19
CA MET A 508 -0.32 0.10 5.40
C MET A 508 -1.35 -0.96 4.99
N GLU A 509 -2.63 -0.68 5.18
CA GLU A 509 -3.74 -1.53 4.75
C GLU A 509 -4.74 -0.74 3.92
N ILE A 510 -4.94 -1.13 2.67
CA ILE A 510 -5.92 -0.48 1.78
C ILE A 510 -6.96 -1.52 1.37
N TRP A 511 -8.22 -1.15 1.44
CA TRP A 511 -9.35 -1.93 0.91
C TRP A 511 -9.93 -1.23 -0.30
N PHE A 512 -10.38 -2.03 -1.27
CA PHE A 512 -11.02 -1.54 -2.48
C PHE A 512 -12.47 -2.04 -2.52
N ARG A 513 -13.41 -1.16 -2.86
CA ARG A 513 -14.85 -1.47 -2.99
C ARG A 513 -15.39 -0.89 -4.29
N ARG A 514 -16.36 -1.54 -4.94
CA ARG A 514 -16.98 -0.99 -6.15
C ARG A 514 -18.24 -0.19 -5.86
N GLU A 515 -18.47 0.88 -6.62
CA GLU A 515 -19.68 1.71 -6.50
C GLU A 515 -20.98 0.93 -6.72
N SER A 516 -20.96 -0.11 -7.58
CA SER A 516 -22.12 -0.96 -7.84
C SER A 516 -22.60 -1.75 -6.60
N GLU A 517 -21.69 -2.05 -5.66
CA GLU A 517 -22.01 -2.77 -4.42
C GLU A 517 -22.69 -1.84 -3.38
N LEU A 518 -22.39 -0.53 -3.41
CA LEU A 518 -23.05 0.48 -2.58
C LEU A 518 -24.54 0.62 -2.94
N GLN A 519 -24.88 0.60 -4.24
CA GLN A 519 -26.27 0.70 -4.69
C GLN A 519 -27.12 -0.54 -4.36
N GLY A 520 -26.51 -1.74 -4.29
CA GLY A 520 -27.21 -2.98 -3.93
C GLY A 520 -27.63 -3.07 -2.46
N SER A 521 -26.96 -2.33 -1.56
CA SER A 521 -27.22 -2.37 -0.11
C SER A 521 -28.36 -1.47 0.37
N VAL A 522 -28.82 -0.51 -0.45
CA VAL A 522 -29.89 0.43 -0.08
C VAL A 522 -31.31 -0.16 -0.33
N GLN A 523 -31.43 -1.31 -1.01
CA GLN A 523 -32.72 -1.94 -1.31
C GLN A 523 -33.19 -3.01 -0.30
N GLN A 524 -32.47 -3.28 0.79
CA GLN A 524 -32.96 -4.12 1.89
C GLN A 524 -33.26 -3.30 3.16
N GLY A 525 -34.25 -2.42 3.03
CA GLY A 525 -34.95 -1.79 4.15
C GLY A 525 -36.45 -1.85 3.91
N GLN A 526 -37.07 -2.99 4.22
CA GLN A 526 -38.52 -3.18 4.16
C GLN A 526 -39.23 -2.33 5.24
N GLY A 527 -40.15 -1.48 4.78
CA GLY A 527 -41.21 -0.85 5.56
C GLY A 527 -42.45 -0.68 4.66
N PRO A 528 -43.68 -0.84 5.18
CA PRO A 528 -44.74 -1.55 4.46
C PRO A 528 -45.64 -0.68 3.56
N GLU A 529 -46.31 -1.42 2.68
CA GLU A 529 -47.42 -1.10 1.78
C GLU A 529 -48.22 0.20 2.06
N GLY A 530 -48.34 1.00 1.00
CA GLY A 530 -49.29 2.09 0.87
C GLY A 530 -49.63 2.30 -0.60
N THR A 531 -50.61 1.55 -1.08
CA THR A 531 -51.24 1.70 -2.39
C THR A 531 -51.84 3.10 -2.54
N VAL A 532 -51.43 3.86 -3.55
CA VAL A 532 -52.33 4.78 -4.27
C VAL A 532 -51.81 5.01 -5.67
N ALA A 533 -52.60 4.51 -6.62
CA ALA A 533 -52.52 4.85 -8.01
C ALA A 533 -52.87 6.32 -8.23
N SER A 534 -52.19 6.95 -9.18
CA SER A 534 -52.77 7.98 -10.05
C SER A 534 -51.96 8.05 -11.34
N GLU A 535 -52.54 7.45 -12.37
CA GLU A 535 -52.25 7.76 -13.76
C GLU A 535 -52.51 9.24 -14.05
N VAL A 536 -51.53 9.91 -14.66
CA VAL A 536 -51.81 10.99 -15.62
C VAL A 536 -50.92 10.76 -16.83
N ASP A 537 -51.57 10.34 -17.92
CA ASP A 537 -51.07 10.32 -19.28
C ASP A 537 -50.61 11.70 -19.73
N VAL A 538 -49.37 11.80 -20.20
CA VAL A 538 -49.01 12.67 -21.33
C VAL A 538 -48.02 11.93 -22.23
N ARG A 539 -48.56 11.37 -23.32
CA ARG A 539 -47.78 11.02 -24.51
C ARG A 539 -47.45 12.28 -25.30
N THR A 540 -46.16 12.53 -25.56
CA THR A 540 -45.61 12.98 -26.85
C THR A 540 -44.09 13.22 -26.76
N ASN A 541 -43.29 12.26 -27.24
CA ASN A 541 -42.42 12.44 -28.41
C ASN A 541 -41.49 11.23 -28.59
N ALA A 542 -41.79 10.45 -29.62
CA ALA A 542 -40.90 9.45 -30.16
C ALA A 542 -39.78 10.15 -30.96
N GLY A 543 -38.67 10.44 -30.29
CA GLY A 543 -37.37 10.63 -30.91
C GLY A 543 -36.62 9.30 -30.86
N LYS A 544 -36.50 8.63 -32.01
CA LYS A 544 -35.64 7.44 -32.18
C LYS A 544 -34.22 7.78 -31.75
N THR A 545 -33.80 7.28 -30.59
CA THR A 545 -32.39 7.00 -30.31
C THR A 545 -32.27 5.49 -30.26
N GLN A 546 -31.55 4.94 -31.23
CA GLN A 546 -31.15 3.54 -31.24
C GLN A 546 -30.51 3.22 -29.89
N SER A 547 -31.06 2.23 -29.20
CA SER A 547 -30.35 1.46 -28.21
C SER A 547 -29.17 0.81 -28.93
N VAL A 548 -28.02 1.50 -28.90
CA VAL A 548 -26.74 0.86 -29.10
C VAL A 548 -26.49 0.15 -27.78
N ALA A 549 -26.54 -1.18 -27.81
CA ALA A 549 -26.03 -2.02 -26.74
C ALA A 549 -24.63 -1.51 -26.39
N GLY A 550 -24.55 -0.82 -25.25
CA GLY A 550 -23.30 -0.27 -24.75
C GLY A 550 -22.37 -1.42 -24.46
N GLN A 551 -21.40 -1.62 -25.35
CA GLN A 551 -20.20 -2.36 -25.04
C GLN A 551 -19.66 -1.76 -23.73
N ASN A 552 -19.54 -2.59 -22.68
CA ASN A 552 -18.81 -2.23 -21.47
C ASN A 552 -17.34 -2.02 -21.84
N ILE A 553 -17.03 -0.82 -22.34
CA ILE A 553 -15.66 -0.33 -22.46
C ILE A 553 -15.16 -0.18 -21.03
N HIS A 554 -14.43 -1.18 -20.55
CA HIS A 554 -13.75 -1.11 -19.26
C HIS A 554 -12.75 0.05 -19.33
N GLN A 555 -13.08 1.14 -18.65
CA GLN A 555 -12.24 2.32 -18.52
C GLN A 555 -11.08 2.02 -17.54
N PRO A 556 -9.92 2.68 -17.73
CA PRO A 556 -8.72 2.49 -16.91
C PRO A 556 -9.02 2.76 -15.43
N ILE A 557 -8.30 2.09 -14.52
CA ILE A 557 -8.26 2.44 -13.09
C ILE A 557 -7.82 3.91 -13.00
N PRO A 558 -8.71 4.86 -12.67
CA PRO A 558 -8.35 6.26 -12.66
C PRO A 558 -7.43 6.56 -11.47
N ALA A 559 -6.46 7.47 -11.66
CA ALA A 559 -5.62 7.91 -10.56
C ALA A 559 -6.49 8.51 -9.43
N ILE A 560 -6.20 8.13 -8.18
CA ILE A 560 -6.73 8.83 -7.01
C ILE A 560 -6.12 10.23 -7.07
N ARG A 561 -6.95 11.27 -7.21
CA ARG A 561 -6.50 12.66 -7.09
C ARG A 561 -6.77 13.15 -5.68
N PRO A 562 -5.73 13.39 -4.87
CA PRO A 562 -5.90 14.13 -3.62
C PRO A 562 -6.52 15.52 -3.85
N PRO A 563 -7.12 16.13 -2.82
CA PRO A 563 -7.75 17.45 -2.91
C PRO A 563 -6.75 18.62 -2.98
N VAL A 564 -5.45 18.37 -3.19
CA VAL A 564 -4.40 19.39 -3.13
C VAL A 564 -4.04 19.87 -4.54
N SER A 565 -3.88 21.18 -4.71
CA SER A 565 -3.39 21.75 -5.97
C SER A 565 -1.95 21.25 -6.25
N ALA A 566 -1.58 21.08 -7.52
CA ALA A 566 -0.27 20.56 -7.97
C ALA A 566 0.98 21.27 -7.40
N ASP A 567 0.81 22.45 -6.79
CA ASP A 567 1.88 23.24 -6.16
C ASP A 567 2.14 22.88 -4.68
N ARG A 568 1.54 21.79 -4.15
CA ARG A 568 1.61 21.43 -2.72
C ARG A 568 1.82 19.93 -2.52
N LYS A 569 2.59 19.56 -1.50
CA LYS A 569 2.83 18.16 -1.11
C LYS A 569 2.51 17.95 0.38
N LEU A 570 1.71 16.92 0.66
CA LEU A 570 1.41 16.46 2.03
C LEU A 570 2.43 15.42 2.47
N LEU A 571 3.01 15.58 3.66
CA LEU A 571 3.87 14.59 4.29
C LEU A 571 3.16 13.97 5.49
N ALA A 572 2.95 12.66 5.45
CA ALA A 572 2.25 11.92 6.49
C ALA A 572 3.18 10.90 7.16
N THR A 573 3.17 10.83 8.50
CA THR A 573 3.84 9.78 9.26
C THR A 573 2.93 9.21 10.33
N GLY A 574 3.07 7.92 10.59
CA GLY A 574 2.42 7.22 11.70
C GLY A 574 2.72 5.72 11.66
N ASN A 575 2.40 4.97 12.71
CA ASN A 575 2.71 3.54 12.80
C ASN A 575 1.83 2.67 11.87
N LEU A 576 0.59 3.07 11.65
CA LEU A 576 -0.37 2.37 10.80
C LEU A 576 -1.18 3.34 9.95
N ILE A 577 -1.26 3.07 8.65
CA ILE A 577 -2.17 3.74 7.72
C ILE A 577 -3.23 2.74 7.25
N ARG A 578 -4.50 3.12 7.34
CA ARG A 578 -5.62 2.37 6.77
C ARG A 578 -6.40 3.25 5.80
N GLY A 579 -6.84 2.68 4.69
CA GLY A 579 -7.62 3.42 3.70
C GLY A 579 -8.69 2.57 3.02
N LEU A 580 -9.80 3.20 2.65
CA LEU A 580 -10.86 2.62 1.83
C LEU A 580 -10.97 3.41 0.54
N VAL A 581 -10.76 2.73 -0.58
CA VAL A 581 -10.86 3.28 -1.93
C VAL A 581 -12.11 2.74 -2.60
N VAL A 582 -12.94 3.64 -3.14
CA VAL A 582 -14.07 3.28 -3.99
C VAL A 582 -13.65 3.36 -5.45
N LEU A 583 -13.82 2.25 -6.15
CA LEU A 583 -13.56 2.12 -7.57
C LEU A 583 -14.83 2.49 -8.35
N SER A 584 -14.70 3.50 -9.21
CA SER A 584 -15.76 3.95 -10.11
C SER A 584 -15.24 4.04 -11.55
N PRO A 585 -16.12 3.90 -12.58
CA PRO A 585 -15.70 3.94 -13.98
C PRO A 585 -15.01 5.24 -14.38
N ASN A 586 -15.44 6.36 -13.78
CA ASN A 586 -14.96 7.70 -14.14
C ASN A 586 -13.75 8.13 -13.32
N GLN A 587 -13.75 7.90 -12.00
CA GLN A 587 -12.67 8.32 -11.10
C GLN A 587 -12.66 7.48 -9.82
N ASN A 588 -11.49 7.00 -9.38
CA ASN A 588 -11.36 6.38 -8.06
C ASN A 588 -11.36 7.44 -6.97
N GLU A 589 -12.08 7.17 -5.88
CA GLU A 589 -12.20 8.08 -4.76
C GLU A 589 -11.70 7.44 -3.46
N LEU A 590 -10.92 8.20 -2.68
CA LEU A 590 -10.56 7.82 -1.33
C LEU A 590 -11.75 8.18 -0.41
N GLN A 591 -12.44 7.18 0.11
CA GLN A 591 -13.64 7.36 0.94
C GLN A 591 -13.27 7.58 2.41
N GLU A 592 -12.34 6.78 2.92
CA GLU A 592 -11.88 6.87 4.31
C GLU A 592 -10.38 6.67 4.40
N MET A 593 -9.75 7.38 5.32
CA MET A 593 -8.35 7.22 5.67
C MET A 593 -8.19 7.36 7.19
N SER A 594 -7.36 6.51 7.80
CA SER A 594 -6.96 6.66 9.19
C SER A 594 -5.46 6.43 9.36
N LEU A 595 -4.87 7.22 10.25
CA LEU A 595 -3.48 7.13 10.67
C LEU A 595 -3.49 6.89 12.18
N GLU A 596 -2.70 5.94 12.66
CA GLU A 596 -2.61 5.57 14.07
C GLU A 596 -1.14 5.48 14.52
N GLY A 597 -0.86 5.99 15.73
CA GLY A 597 0.45 5.95 16.39
C GLY A 597 1.39 7.05 15.91
N GLU A 598 1.70 8.00 16.79
CA GLU A 598 2.60 9.15 16.53
C GLU A 598 2.30 9.86 15.19
N VAL A 599 1.03 10.23 15.01
CA VAL A 599 0.56 10.84 13.77
C VAL A 599 1.18 12.22 13.61
N GLN A 600 1.79 12.46 12.46
CA GLN A 600 2.21 13.79 12.03
C GLN A 600 1.84 13.99 10.56
N LEU A 601 1.08 15.05 10.28
CA LEU A 601 0.74 15.48 8.93
C LEU A 601 1.24 16.90 8.72
N LEU A 602 1.99 17.13 7.63
CA LEU A 602 2.59 18.41 7.28
C LEU A 602 2.20 18.80 5.86
N GLU A 603 1.79 20.05 5.66
CA GLU A 603 1.61 20.63 4.32
C GLU A 603 2.83 21.49 3.95
N GLN A 604 3.57 21.08 2.92
CA GLN A 604 4.72 21.82 2.37
C GLN A 604 4.38 22.38 0.99
N ALA A 605 4.84 23.61 0.71
CA ALA A 605 4.78 24.18 -0.63
C ALA A 605 5.81 23.47 -1.54
N SER A 606 5.45 23.17 -2.80
CA SER A 606 6.34 22.48 -3.76
C SER A 606 7.57 23.30 -4.17
N SER A 607 7.63 24.59 -3.84
CA SER A 607 8.79 25.46 -4.07
C SER A 607 9.80 25.28 -2.94
N ALA A 608 11.07 25.04 -3.30
CA ALA A 608 12.23 24.67 -2.47
C ALA A 608 12.62 25.61 -1.30
N ASN A 609 11.74 26.50 -0.86
CA ASN A 609 11.91 27.24 0.38
C ASN A 609 11.57 26.34 1.57
N LYS A 610 12.57 26.05 2.40
CA LYS A 610 12.43 25.56 3.79
C LYS A 610 11.77 26.63 4.67
N GLY A 611 10.54 27.04 4.33
CA GLY A 611 9.66 27.78 5.24
C GLY A 611 9.04 26.82 6.25
N GLU A 612 8.50 27.37 7.33
CA GLU A 612 7.65 26.59 8.25
C GLU A 612 6.46 25.99 7.50
N PRO A 613 6.04 24.76 7.83
CA PRO A 613 4.88 24.13 7.21
C PRO A 613 3.63 24.97 7.47
N ARG A 614 2.81 25.19 6.44
CA ARG A 614 1.60 26.03 6.55
C ARG A 614 0.52 25.40 7.41
N LEU A 615 0.50 24.07 7.46
CA LEU A 615 -0.36 23.27 8.30
C LEU A 615 0.48 22.14 8.91
N LYS A 616 0.38 21.97 10.22
CA LYS A 616 0.98 20.87 10.98
C LYS A 616 -0.06 20.30 11.94
N ILE A 617 -0.40 19.04 11.74
CA ILE A 617 -1.29 18.27 12.61
C ILE A 617 -0.47 17.20 13.31
N CYS A 618 -0.64 17.08 14.63
CA CYS A 618 -0.01 16.02 15.44
C CYS A 618 -1.02 15.40 16.41
N GLY A 619 -0.92 14.09 16.66
CA GLY A 619 -1.80 13.37 17.58
C GLY A 619 -1.46 11.88 17.69
N ASP A 620 -2.29 11.14 18.42
CA ASP A 620 -2.21 9.68 18.53
C ASP A 620 -2.98 9.00 17.38
N GLN A 621 -4.09 9.59 16.91
CA GLN A 621 -4.88 9.12 15.76
C GLN A 621 -5.44 10.27 14.93
N LEU A 622 -5.53 10.06 13.62
CA LEU A 622 -6.20 10.95 12.65
C LEU A 622 -7.14 10.10 11.80
N GLN A 623 -8.40 10.48 11.71
CA GLN A 623 -9.37 9.87 10.79
C GLN A 623 -9.90 10.94 9.85
N VAL A 624 -9.94 10.64 8.55
CA VAL A 624 -10.46 11.51 7.50
C VAL A 624 -11.50 10.75 6.69
N THR A 625 -12.68 11.34 6.53
CA THR A 625 -13.80 10.80 5.76
C THR A 625 -14.12 11.74 4.61
N SER A 626 -14.39 11.16 3.44
CA SER A 626 -14.68 11.85 2.18
C SER A 626 -13.68 12.98 1.84
N PRO A 627 -12.35 12.77 1.92
CA PRO A 627 -11.33 13.81 1.75
C PRO A 627 -11.42 14.58 0.42
N THR A 628 -11.92 13.93 -0.64
CA THR A 628 -12.04 14.53 -1.98
C THR A 628 -13.37 15.27 -2.19
N GLN A 629 -14.33 15.14 -1.28
CA GLN A 629 -15.66 15.72 -1.38
C GLN A 629 -15.79 17.03 -0.59
N PHE A 630 -16.88 17.75 -0.80
CA PHE A 630 -17.14 19.03 -0.11
C PHE A 630 -17.51 18.84 1.37
N ASP A 631 -18.01 17.66 1.74
CA ASP A 631 -18.46 17.28 3.08
C ASP A 631 -17.37 16.57 3.91
N ALA A 632 -16.09 16.74 3.53
CA ALA A 632 -14.95 16.15 4.19
C ALA A 632 -14.96 16.39 5.71
N LYS A 633 -14.67 15.35 6.47
CA LYS A 633 -14.55 15.40 7.94
C LYS A 633 -13.19 14.89 8.37
N ALA A 634 -12.57 15.56 9.33
CA ALA A 634 -11.33 15.12 9.95
C ALA A 634 -11.46 15.12 11.46
N VAL A 635 -11.04 14.04 12.11
CA VAL A 635 -11.04 13.87 13.55
C VAL A 635 -9.60 13.57 13.99
N VAL A 636 -9.05 14.41 14.86
CA VAL A 636 -7.71 14.26 15.42
C VAL A 636 -7.86 14.01 16.91
N SER A 637 -7.24 12.94 17.41
CA SER A 637 -7.20 12.66 18.85
C SER A 637 -5.78 12.44 19.32
N GLY A 638 -5.49 12.80 20.58
CA GLY A 638 -4.15 12.72 21.13
C GLY A 638 -4.07 13.21 22.57
N ARG A 639 -2.86 13.12 23.15
CA ARG A 639 -2.58 13.54 24.53
C ARG A 639 -1.43 14.55 24.59
N PRO A 640 -1.59 15.79 24.10
CA PRO A 640 -2.76 16.34 23.39
C PRO A 640 -2.66 16.17 21.87
N ALA A 641 -3.77 16.36 21.14
CA ALA A 641 -3.73 16.64 19.70
C ALA A 641 -3.47 18.13 19.47
N THR A 642 -2.67 18.45 18.44
CA THR A 642 -2.31 19.83 18.09
C THR A 642 -2.51 20.08 16.62
N VAL A 643 -3.12 21.22 16.26
CA VAL A 643 -3.31 21.70 14.89
C VAL A 643 -2.76 23.10 14.79
N ARG A 644 -1.65 23.25 14.07
CA ARG A 644 -0.94 24.51 13.85
C ARG A 644 -1.09 24.96 12.41
N SER A 645 -1.48 26.21 12.22
CA SER A 645 -1.57 26.86 10.92
C SER A 645 -0.94 28.26 10.96
N ASP A 646 -0.95 28.96 9.82
CA ASP A 646 -0.60 30.38 9.75
C ASP A 646 -1.61 31.31 10.45
N GLN A 647 -2.82 30.81 10.73
CA GLN A 647 -3.93 31.60 11.29
C GLN A 647 -4.27 31.27 12.75
N PHE A 648 -3.90 30.09 13.25
CA PHE A 648 -4.19 29.68 14.63
C PHE A 648 -3.34 28.47 15.07
N ASP A 649 -3.16 28.33 16.38
CA ASP A 649 -2.70 27.09 17.04
C ASP A 649 -3.82 26.57 17.94
N LEU A 650 -4.24 25.33 17.74
CA LEU A 650 -5.34 24.69 18.46
C LEU A 650 -4.85 23.40 19.11
N GLU A 651 -5.09 23.28 20.42
CA GLU A 651 -4.74 22.12 21.23
C GLU A 651 -5.97 21.57 21.95
N GLY A 652 -6.12 20.24 21.98
CA GLY A 652 -7.18 19.56 22.72
C GLY A 652 -7.06 18.03 22.59
N PRO A 653 -7.82 17.25 23.38
CA PRO A 653 -7.70 15.79 23.33
C PRO A 653 -8.46 15.17 22.14
N LEU A 654 -9.53 15.80 21.66
CA LEU A 654 -10.30 15.41 20.48
C LEU A 654 -10.72 16.67 19.71
N ILE A 655 -10.20 16.83 18.49
CA ILE A 655 -10.46 17.96 17.59
C ILE A 655 -11.18 17.45 16.35
N GLU A 656 -12.37 17.96 16.08
CA GLU A 656 -13.20 17.63 14.92
C GLU A 656 -13.28 18.81 13.96
N PHE A 657 -13.01 18.57 12.68
CA PHE A 657 -13.23 19.49 11.58
C PHE A 657 -14.31 18.91 10.66
N ASP A 658 -15.39 19.63 10.45
CA ASP A 658 -16.46 19.28 9.51
C ASP A 658 -16.58 20.39 8.47
N ARG A 659 -16.06 20.12 7.25
CA ARG A 659 -16.08 21.07 6.15
C ARG A 659 -17.49 21.33 5.63
N GLY A 660 -18.33 20.29 5.58
CA GLY A 660 -19.71 20.38 5.09
C GLY A 660 -20.59 21.24 6.00
N GLN A 661 -20.37 21.18 7.31
CA GLN A 661 -21.07 22.00 8.30
C GLN A 661 -20.35 23.32 8.62
N ASN A 662 -19.16 23.54 8.05
CA ASN A 662 -18.27 24.66 8.37
C ASN A 662 -18.02 24.79 9.89
N ARG A 663 -17.81 23.65 10.56
CA ARG A 663 -17.73 23.54 12.03
C ARG A 663 -16.36 23.01 12.47
N VAL A 664 -15.81 23.59 13.53
CA VAL A 664 -14.69 23.02 14.29
C VAL A 664 -15.16 22.81 15.72
N ALA A 665 -14.85 21.66 16.31
CA ALA A 665 -15.17 21.38 17.71
C ALA A 665 -13.99 20.75 18.43
N VAL A 666 -13.86 21.09 19.71
CA VAL A 666 -12.93 20.41 20.62
C VAL A 666 -13.73 19.89 21.80
N ASP A 667 -13.69 18.58 22.01
CA ASP A 667 -14.25 17.94 23.19
C ASP A 667 -13.15 17.78 24.25
N GLY A 668 -13.34 18.36 25.43
CA GLY A 668 -12.33 18.43 26.49
C GLY A 668 -11.59 19.77 26.57
N GLY A 669 -10.79 19.90 27.63
CA GLY A 669 -9.97 21.09 27.89
C GLY A 669 -8.89 21.29 26.85
N GLY A 670 -8.62 22.54 26.50
CA GLY A 670 -7.73 22.89 25.41
C GLY A 670 -7.25 24.33 25.44
N GLN A 671 -6.46 24.67 24.42
CA GLN A 671 -5.90 26.00 24.21
C GLN A 671 -6.06 26.41 22.75
N LEU A 672 -6.44 27.66 22.52
CA LEU A 672 -6.48 28.30 21.22
C LEU A 672 -5.62 29.55 21.28
N THR A 673 -4.69 29.66 20.34
CA THR A 673 -3.87 30.86 20.12
C THR A 673 -4.20 31.43 18.76
N VAL A 674 -4.65 32.70 18.72
CA VAL A 674 -5.00 33.40 17.48
C VAL A 674 -4.16 34.69 17.37
N PRO A 675 -3.53 34.98 16.22
CA PRO A 675 -2.93 36.28 15.97
C PRO A 675 -4.04 37.32 15.80
N VAL A 676 -4.05 38.32 16.68
CA VAL A 676 -5.02 39.42 16.61
C VAL A 676 -4.42 40.56 15.78
N ALA A 677 -5.22 41.16 14.90
CA ALA A 677 -4.78 42.34 14.17
C ALA A 677 -4.72 43.56 15.12
N ASP A 678 -3.75 44.46 14.93
CA ASP A 678 -3.65 45.74 15.67
C ASP A 678 -4.84 46.70 15.44
N ALA A 679 -5.84 46.29 14.66
CA ALA A 679 -6.98 47.12 14.27
C ALA A 679 -8.12 47.03 15.29
N GLY A 680 -7.99 47.74 16.42
CA GLY A 680 -9.09 47.94 17.36
C GLY A 680 -8.65 48.07 18.81
N VAL A 681 -9.63 48.18 19.70
CA VAL A 681 -9.39 48.19 21.14
C VAL A 681 -9.25 46.75 21.64
N GLY A 682 -8.12 46.41 22.27
CA GLY A 682 -7.86 45.08 22.82
C GLY A 682 -8.36 44.91 24.26
N LEU A 683 -8.12 43.74 24.85
CA LEU A 683 -8.39 43.48 26.27
C LEU A 683 -7.53 44.37 27.19
N ASP A 684 -6.37 44.83 26.72
CA ASP A 684 -5.49 45.79 27.38
C ASP A 684 -6.19 47.14 27.71
N SER A 685 -7.28 47.46 27.02
CA SER A 685 -8.08 48.68 27.29
C SER A 685 -8.85 48.69 28.61
N PHE A 686 -8.95 47.54 29.29
CA PHE A 686 -9.55 47.45 30.62
C PHE A 686 -8.65 48.08 31.71
N ASP A 687 -7.47 48.61 31.37
CA ASP A 687 -6.74 49.60 32.17
C ASP A 687 -7.47 50.97 32.15
N LEU A 688 -8.65 50.98 32.76
CA LEU A 688 -9.61 52.09 32.74
C LEU A 688 -9.18 53.27 33.61
N LEU A 689 -8.40 53.00 34.65
CA LEU A 689 -8.08 53.95 35.73
C LEU A 689 -6.57 54.16 35.92
N GLY A 690 -5.71 53.43 35.21
CA GLY A 690 -4.26 53.63 35.22
C GLY A 690 -3.80 54.93 34.57
N SER A 691 -2.58 55.35 34.94
CA SER A 691 -1.92 56.60 34.54
C SER A 691 -1.40 56.61 33.09
N GLY A 692 -1.66 55.54 32.32
CA GLY A 692 -1.01 55.16 31.07
C GLY A 692 -0.68 56.30 30.09
N VAL A 693 0.50 56.16 29.48
CA VAL A 693 1.12 57.04 28.47
C VAL A 693 0.10 57.52 27.43
N PRO A 694 0.12 58.79 27.00
CA PRO A 694 -0.78 59.29 25.96
C PRO A 694 -0.63 58.48 24.66
N GLN A 695 -1.75 57.98 24.13
CA GLN A 695 -1.84 57.20 22.88
C GLN A 695 -1.34 57.96 21.63
N THR A 696 -0.97 59.23 21.74
CA THR A 696 -0.35 60.01 20.65
C THR A 696 1.08 59.58 20.31
N GLN A 697 1.72 58.70 21.08
CA GLN A 697 3.05 58.12 20.75
C GLN A 697 3.05 56.62 20.41
N MET A 698 1.88 55.98 20.25
CA MET A 698 1.78 54.62 19.66
C MET A 698 1.58 54.68 18.14
N LYS A 699 2.41 55.46 17.44
CA LYS A 699 2.48 55.41 15.96
C LYS A 699 3.84 55.05 15.39
N GLU A 700 4.86 54.83 16.24
CA GLU A 700 6.24 54.58 15.75
C GLU A 700 7.00 53.42 16.40
N LYS A 701 6.36 52.51 17.13
CA LYS A 701 6.96 51.19 17.39
C LYS A 701 5.99 50.08 17.00
N SER A 702 6.16 49.58 15.78
CA SER A 702 5.75 48.23 15.39
C SER A 702 6.38 47.22 16.35
N GLY A 703 5.68 46.94 17.45
CA GLY A 703 5.85 45.70 18.21
C GLY A 703 4.95 44.65 17.57
N VAL A 704 5.44 43.42 17.46
CA VAL A 704 4.64 42.28 16.99
C VAL A 704 3.38 42.18 17.87
N ALA A 705 2.19 42.26 17.26
CA ALA A 705 0.92 42.12 17.97
C ALA A 705 0.95 40.84 18.84
N GLN A 706 0.68 40.97 20.14
CA GLN A 706 0.68 39.81 21.03
C GLN A 706 -0.52 38.91 20.69
N PRO A 707 -0.31 37.59 20.54
CA PRO A 707 -1.39 36.68 20.21
C PRO A 707 -2.39 36.57 21.37
N LEU A 708 -3.67 36.42 21.03
CA LEU A 708 -4.71 36.13 22.01
C LEU A 708 -4.67 34.64 22.34
N VAL A 709 -4.40 34.33 23.61
CA VAL A 709 -4.42 32.98 24.13
C VAL A 709 -5.71 32.77 24.92
N ILE A 710 -6.47 31.75 24.56
CA ILE A 710 -7.71 31.34 25.22
C ILE A 710 -7.52 29.89 25.70
N THR A 711 -7.77 29.64 26.98
CA THR A 711 -7.73 28.30 27.58
C THR A 711 -9.09 27.97 28.19
N TRP A 712 -9.52 26.70 28.11
CA TRP A 712 -10.81 26.23 28.65
C TRP A 712 -10.67 24.80 29.18
N GLN A 713 -11.68 24.33 29.93
CA GLN A 713 -11.70 22.97 30.51
C GLN A 713 -12.81 22.06 29.94
N GLY A 714 -13.90 22.63 29.41
CA GLY A 714 -15.06 21.86 28.96
C GLY A 714 -15.02 21.49 27.48
N ARG A 715 -15.42 22.44 26.62
CA ARG A 715 -15.47 22.24 25.16
C ARG A 715 -15.34 23.56 24.41
N MET A 716 -14.99 23.45 23.13
CA MET A 716 -15.00 24.56 22.17
C MET A 716 -15.86 24.19 20.97
N ASP A 717 -16.66 25.14 20.48
CA ASP A 717 -17.39 25.03 19.21
C ASP A 717 -17.19 26.28 18.38
N PHE A 718 -16.87 26.10 17.11
CA PHE A 718 -16.80 27.14 16.11
C PHE A 718 -17.69 26.80 14.93
N ASN A 719 -18.55 27.74 14.51
CA ASN A 719 -19.51 27.54 13.42
C ASN A 719 -19.22 28.40 12.18
N GLY A 720 -17.98 28.87 12.03
CA GLY A 720 -17.57 29.79 10.97
C GLY A 720 -17.63 31.27 11.36
N GLN A 721 -18.45 31.67 12.35
CA GLN A 721 -18.54 33.07 12.77
C GLN A 721 -18.38 33.27 14.29
N ILE A 722 -18.83 32.31 15.09
CA ILE A 722 -18.80 32.39 16.56
C ILE A 722 -17.96 31.23 17.07
N ALA A 723 -16.89 31.55 17.82
CA ALA A 723 -16.14 30.59 18.62
C ALA A 723 -16.64 30.66 20.07
N ARG A 724 -17.27 29.58 20.53
CA ARG A 724 -17.81 29.43 21.87
C ARG A 724 -16.91 28.51 22.69
N PHE A 725 -16.49 28.99 23.86
CA PHE A 725 -15.69 28.24 24.83
C PHE A 725 -16.50 28.09 26.12
N VAL A 726 -16.51 26.88 26.68
CA VAL A 726 -17.34 26.52 27.84
C VAL A 726 -16.48 25.90 28.94
N ASP A 727 -16.81 26.26 30.18
CA ASP A 727 -16.22 25.81 31.44
C ASP A 727 -14.78 26.31 31.70
N ARG A 728 -14.63 27.09 32.77
CA ARG A 728 -13.38 27.73 33.25
C ARG A 728 -12.54 28.34 32.12
N VAL A 729 -13.13 29.22 31.35
CA VAL A 729 -12.44 29.93 30.28
C VAL A 729 -11.53 31.01 30.88
N GLN A 730 -10.27 31.02 30.47
CA GLN A 730 -9.29 32.05 30.83
C GLN A 730 -8.61 32.59 29.58
N THR A 731 -8.47 33.91 29.52
CA THR A 731 -7.72 34.59 28.46
C THR A 731 -6.90 35.74 29.03
N ALA A 732 -5.73 35.97 28.47
CA ALA A 732 -4.82 37.03 28.90
C ALA A 732 -4.21 37.74 27.69
N SER A 733 -4.03 39.05 27.81
CA SER A 733 -3.38 39.91 26.82
C SER A 733 -2.75 41.10 27.52
N GLY A 734 -1.45 41.31 27.34
CA GLY A 734 -0.70 42.33 28.09
C GLY A 734 -0.83 42.14 29.61
N GLY A 735 -1.19 43.23 30.31
CA GLY A 735 -1.44 43.24 31.76
C GLY A 735 -2.87 42.86 32.17
N VAL A 736 -3.71 42.37 31.25
CA VAL A 736 -5.12 42.07 31.53
C VAL A 736 -5.39 40.58 31.43
N SER A 737 -6.08 40.03 32.43
CA SER A 737 -6.60 38.67 32.42
C SER A 737 -8.11 38.65 32.66
N LEU A 738 -8.81 37.82 31.88
CA LEU A 738 -10.25 37.60 31.97
C LEU A 738 -10.51 36.13 32.27
N GLN A 739 -11.41 35.88 33.22
CA GLN A 739 -11.93 34.56 33.56
C GLN A 739 -13.45 34.55 33.48
N ALA A 740 -14.04 33.50 32.90
CA ALA A 740 -15.49 33.33 32.76
C ALA A 740 -15.87 31.84 32.65
N GLY A 741 -17.14 31.49 32.92
CA GLY A 741 -17.65 30.14 32.63
C GLY A 741 -18.01 29.93 31.15
N LEU A 742 -18.32 31.02 30.43
CA LEU A 742 -18.66 31.03 29.00
C LEU A 742 -17.98 32.21 28.30
N LEU A 743 -17.40 31.99 27.13
CA LEU A 743 -16.84 33.01 26.25
C LEU A 743 -17.29 32.77 24.80
N ASP A 744 -17.99 33.73 24.20
CA ASP A 744 -18.28 33.76 22.77
C ASP A 744 -17.43 34.86 22.11
N CYS A 745 -16.54 34.46 21.19
CA CYS A 745 -15.80 35.35 20.30
C CYS A 745 -16.49 35.38 18.93
N ILE A 746 -16.93 36.57 18.51
CA ILE A 746 -17.68 36.76 17.25
C ILE A 746 -16.76 37.49 16.26
N PHE A 747 -16.52 36.87 15.11
CA PHE A 747 -15.61 37.38 14.08
C PHE A 747 -16.26 38.41 13.15
N THR A 748 -15.44 39.31 12.58
CA THR A 748 -15.86 40.38 11.65
C THR A 748 -16.45 39.84 10.36
N GLN A 749 -15.96 38.71 9.87
CA GLN A 749 -16.46 38.01 8.69
C GLN A 749 -16.56 36.50 8.98
N PRO A 750 -17.51 35.78 8.35
CA PRO A 750 -17.57 34.34 8.45
C PRO A 750 -16.36 33.71 7.73
N VAL A 751 -15.68 32.80 8.40
CA VAL A 751 -14.64 31.95 7.84
C VAL A 751 -15.32 30.80 7.10
N ASP A 752 -15.02 30.64 5.81
CA ASP A 752 -15.58 29.59 4.96
C ASP A 752 -14.49 28.55 4.61
N PHE A 753 -14.59 27.36 5.21
CA PHE A 753 -13.66 26.24 4.98
C PHE A 753 -13.86 25.56 3.61
N SER A 754 -14.92 25.90 2.87
CA SER A 754 -15.22 25.28 1.57
C SER A 754 -14.43 25.91 0.41
N ARG A 755 -14.07 27.20 0.50
CA ARG A 755 -13.34 27.91 -0.56
C ARG A 755 -11.85 27.62 -0.50
N GLN A 756 -11.32 26.94 -1.52
CA GLN A 756 -9.87 26.97 -1.80
C GLN A 756 -9.48 28.43 -2.05
N GLN A 757 -8.77 29.04 -1.09
CA GLN A 757 -8.30 30.41 -1.22
C GLN A 757 -7.26 30.52 -2.34
N SER A 758 -7.72 30.95 -3.51
CA SER A 758 -6.88 31.61 -4.52
C SER A 758 -6.19 32.82 -3.88
N ALA A 759 -4.97 33.10 -4.34
CA ALA A 759 -4.02 34.12 -3.89
C ALA A 759 -4.55 35.58 -3.86
N VAL A 760 -5.57 35.86 -3.06
CA VAL A 760 -5.96 37.21 -2.65
C VAL A 760 -5.46 37.38 -1.22
N PRO A 761 -4.77 38.48 -0.87
CA PRO A 761 -4.35 38.73 0.50
C PRO A 761 -5.59 38.67 1.38
N SER A 762 -5.60 37.70 2.30
CA SER A 762 -6.68 37.50 3.26
C SER A 762 -7.04 38.84 3.89
N GLN A 763 -8.27 39.32 3.66
CA GLN A 763 -8.86 40.29 4.58
C GLN A 763 -8.81 39.61 5.96
N GLN A 764 -7.90 40.08 6.80
CA GLN A 764 -7.60 39.46 8.08
C GLN A 764 -8.89 39.42 8.91
N THR A 765 -9.41 38.22 9.13
CA THR A 765 -10.61 38.02 9.92
C THR A 765 -10.20 38.22 11.38
N ASP A 766 -10.84 39.17 12.07
CA ASP A 766 -10.52 39.53 13.46
C ASP A 766 -11.78 39.38 14.33
N ILE A 767 -11.61 39.35 15.65
CA ILE A 767 -12.70 39.26 16.62
C ILE A 767 -13.33 40.64 16.77
N ALA A 768 -14.60 40.78 16.36
CA ALA A 768 -15.38 42.01 16.46
C ALA A 768 -15.99 42.20 17.85
N GLN A 769 -16.56 41.13 18.42
CA GLN A 769 -17.28 41.19 19.68
C GLN A 769 -16.90 40.03 20.60
N ILE A 770 -16.87 40.32 21.88
CA ILE A 770 -16.63 39.37 22.96
C ILE A 770 -17.83 39.37 23.89
N LYS A 771 -18.41 38.20 24.15
CA LYS A 771 -19.48 38.01 25.12
C LYS A 771 -19.04 37.00 26.17
N CYS A 772 -19.04 37.41 27.43
CA CYS A 772 -18.69 36.54 28.53
C CYS A 772 -19.91 36.33 29.44
N GLY A 773 -20.03 35.15 30.03
CA GLY A 773 -21.11 34.82 30.95
C GLY A 773 -20.67 33.87 32.05
N ASP A 774 -21.62 33.57 32.94
CA ASP A 774 -21.44 32.63 34.05
C ASP A 774 -20.33 33.06 35.04
N GLY A 775 -20.36 34.34 35.44
CA GLY A 775 -19.42 34.91 36.41
C GLY A 775 -18.12 35.34 35.75
N VAL A 776 -18.06 36.61 35.36
CA VAL A 776 -16.92 37.22 34.68
C VAL A 776 -16.05 37.95 35.70
N GLN A 777 -14.76 37.63 35.71
CA GLN A 777 -13.73 38.31 36.48
C GLN A 777 -12.70 38.87 35.52
N ILE A 778 -12.46 40.18 35.59
CA ILE A 778 -11.37 40.84 34.88
C ILE A 778 -10.41 41.40 35.92
N SER A 779 -9.12 41.19 35.72
CA SER A 779 -8.07 41.90 36.43
C SER A 779 -7.11 42.56 35.45
N SER A 780 -6.78 43.81 35.71
CA SER A 780 -5.83 44.60 34.92
C SER A 780 -4.72 45.11 35.83
N THR A 781 -3.48 45.00 35.38
CA THR A 781 -2.29 45.54 36.04
C THR A 781 -1.55 46.47 35.09
N SER A 782 -1.29 47.70 35.53
CA SER A 782 -0.52 48.70 34.79
C SER A 782 0.83 48.92 35.47
N GLU A 783 1.92 48.76 34.73
CA GLU A 783 3.29 48.96 35.21
C GLU A 783 4.03 49.99 34.34
N VAL A 784 4.75 50.91 34.97
CA VAL A 784 5.62 51.90 34.31
C VAL A 784 7.03 51.79 34.88
N ASP A 785 8.03 51.62 34.01
CA ASP A 785 9.44 51.43 34.38
C ASP A 785 9.67 50.29 35.41
N GLY A 786 8.86 49.23 35.34
CA GLY A 786 8.93 48.07 36.25
C GLY A 786 8.32 48.31 37.63
N ASN A 787 7.64 49.42 37.85
CA ASN A 787 6.89 49.71 39.07
C ASN A 787 5.38 49.64 38.80
N LEU A 788 4.65 48.98 39.70
CA LEU A 788 3.19 48.94 39.65
C LEU A 788 2.59 50.34 39.84
N GLU A 789 1.70 50.74 38.93
CA GLU A 789 1.01 52.03 38.89
C GLU A 789 -0.49 51.89 39.19
N SER A 790 -1.12 50.82 38.70
CA SER A 790 -2.53 50.53 39.00
C SER A 790 -2.84 49.02 38.98
N LEU A 791 -3.85 48.64 39.76
CA LEU A 791 -4.45 47.31 39.83
C LEU A 791 -5.97 47.45 39.85
N GLU A 792 -6.64 47.02 38.79
CA GLU A 792 -8.09 47.01 38.67
C GLU A 792 -8.62 45.57 38.74
N LYS A 793 -9.76 45.38 39.41
CA LYS A 793 -10.53 44.13 39.39
C LYS A 793 -12.00 44.44 39.17
N LEU A 794 -12.62 43.76 38.21
CA LEU A 794 -14.04 43.88 37.89
C LEU A 794 -14.70 42.51 37.98
N PHE A 795 -15.79 42.42 38.73
CA PHE A 795 -16.65 41.26 38.82
C PHE A 795 -18.05 41.61 38.30
N VAL A 796 -18.55 40.85 37.32
CA VAL A 796 -19.92 40.96 36.80
C VAL A 796 -20.48 39.60 36.42
N ARG A 797 -21.80 39.49 36.31
CA ARG A 797 -22.45 38.23 35.90
C ARG A 797 -22.21 37.90 34.41
N ASN A 798 -22.38 38.91 33.55
CA ASN A 798 -22.15 38.80 32.11
C ASN A 798 -21.49 40.10 31.63
N LEU A 799 -20.71 39.99 30.56
CA LEU A 799 -20.01 41.10 29.92
C LEU A 799 -20.22 41.04 28.41
N PHE A 800 -20.46 42.18 27.80
CA PHE A 800 -20.43 42.40 26.36
C PHE A 800 -19.37 43.46 26.06
N PHE A 801 -18.51 43.20 25.08
CA PHE A 801 -17.52 44.15 24.60
C PHE A 801 -17.47 44.13 23.06
N ASP A 802 -17.71 45.29 22.45
CA ASP A 802 -17.54 45.52 21.01
C ASP A 802 -16.20 46.21 20.77
N ARG A 803 -15.27 45.49 20.14
CA ARG A 803 -13.89 45.96 19.95
C ARG A 803 -13.79 47.06 18.91
N LEU A 804 -14.73 47.15 17.97
CA LEU A 804 -14.72 48.17 16.92
C LEU A 804 -15.26 49.50 17.44
N THR A 805 -16.36 49.49 18.18
CA THR A 805 -16.97 50.73 18.71
C THR A 805 -16.39 51.13 20.07
N GLY A 806 -15.81 50.18 20.80
CA GLY A 806 -15.38 50.32 22.18
C GLY A 806 -16.52 50.19 23.19
N ASP A 807 -17.76 49.91 22.75
CA ASP A 807 -18.89 49.77 23.65
C ASP A 807 -18.71 48.58 24.59
N VAL A 808 -18.87 48.81 25.89
CA VAL A 808 -18.82 47.78 26.92
C VAL A 808 -20.08 47.83 27.78
N ARG A 809 -20.59 46.66 28.14
CA ARG A 809 -21.76 46.54 29.02
C ARG A 809 -21.57 45.35 29.96
N GLY A 810 -21.86 45.54 31.24
CA GLY A 810 -21.85 44.47 32.23
C GLY A 810 -23.20 44.35 32.93
N THR A 811 -23.64 43.14 33.25
CA THR A 811 -24.85 42.90 34.05
C THR A 811 -24.49 42.50 35.47
N GLY A 812 -25.15 43.11 36.45
CA GLY A 812 -24.91 42.91 37.88
C GLY A 812 -25.71 41.76 38.51
N PRO A 813 -25.61 41.60 39.85
CA PRO A 813 -24.79 42.43 40.76
C PRO A 813 -23.29 42.30 40.46
N GLY A 814 -22.53 43.37 40.70
CA GLY A 814 -21.11 43.42 40.37
C GLY A 814 -20.32 44.40 41.23
N ARG A 815 -19.00 44.28 41.16
CA ARG A 815 -18.05 45.11 41.92
C ARG A 815 -16.85 45.50 41.04
N LEU A 816 -16.50 46.78 41.05
CA LEU A 816 -15.24 47.29 40.52
C LEU A 816 -14.36 47.72 41.70
N THR A 817 -13.09 47.33 41.69
CA THR A 817 -12.07 47.88 42.60
C THR A 817 -10.88 48.36 41.79
N SER A 818 -10.31 49.50 42.16
CA SER A 818 -9.06 50.02 41.62
C SER A 818 -8.17 50.47 42.77
N ALA A 819 -6.94 49.96 42.81
CA ALA A 819 -5.87 50.45 43.67
C ALA A 819 -4.83 51.10 42.75
N ARG A 820 -4.49 52.36 43.01
CA ARG A 820 -3.60 53.14 42.15
C ARG A 820 -2.65 53.99 42.95
N ARG A 821 -1.48 54.27 42.39
CA ARG A 821 -0.53 55.20 42.99
C ARG A 821 -1.13 56.60 42.97
N GLY A 822 -1.33 57.19 44.15
CA GLY A 822 -1.76 58.57 44.27
C GLY A 822 -0.57 59.50 44.09
N GLU A 823 -0.70 60.53 43.25
CA GLU A 823 0.24 61.64 43.29
C GLU A 823 0.01 62.45 44.58
N GLY A 824 1.06 62.60 45.38
CA GLY A 824 1.13 63.63 46.40
C GLY A 824 0.95 64.98 45.71
N GLY A 825 -0.24 65.57 45.84
CA GLY A 825 -0.70 66.64 44.96
C GLY A 825 0.28 67.80 44.79
N LEU A 826 0.47 68.22 43.53
CA LEU A 826 1.23 69.41 43.15
C LEU A 826 0.69 70.68 43.86
N PRO A 827 1.57 71.65 44.19
CA PRO A 827 1.15 72.97 44.62
C PRO A 827 0.71 73.78 43.40
N MET A 828 -0.54 73.61 42.95
CA MET A 828 -1.12 74.56 42.01
C MET A 828 -1.40 75.87 42.75
N GLY A 829 -0.67 76.91 42.36
CA GLY A 829 -0.88 78.27 42.82
C GLY A 829 -2.33 78.69 42.63
N THR A 830 -2.86 79.39 43.62
CA THR A 830 -4.12 80.14 43.53
C THR A 830 -4.25 80.86 42.19
N PRO A 831 -5.40 80.79 41.48
CA PRO A 831 -5.62 81.63 40.30
C PRO A 831 -5.49 83.10 40.74
N GLY A 832 -4.43 83.77 40.28
CA GLY A 832 -4.26 85.20 40.47
C GLY A 832 -5.31 85.95 39.66
N LEU A 833 -5.90 86.98 40.29
CA LEU A 833 -6.58 88.05 39.56
C LEU A 833 -5.62 88.66 38.51
N PRO A 834 -6.12 89.14 37.35
CA PRO A 834 -5.26 89.69 36.32
C PRO A 834 -4.50 90.92 36.85
N GLY A 835 -3.17 90.90 36.80
CA GLY A 835 -2.34 92.12 36.95
C GLY A 835 -1.29 92.17 38.07
N GLN A 836 -0.80 91.07 38.62
CA GLN A 836 0.34 91.10 39.55
C GLN A 836 1.51 90.23 39.09
N GLU A 837 2.69 90.84 38.96
CA GLU A 837 3.95 90.16 38.63
C GLU A 837 4.41 89.26 39.79
N LEU A 838 4.71 87.99 39.49
CA LEU A 838 5.26 87.02 40.44
C LEU A 838 6.74 87.32 40.72
N ARG A 839 7.08 87.59 41.99
CA ARG A 839 8.43 87.35 42.51
C ARG A 839 8.53 85.90 42.97
N GLN A 840 9.29 85.10 42.23
CA GLN A 840 9.67 83.73 42.60
C GLN A 840 10.62 83.78 43.81
N GLN A 841 10.25 83.12 44.90
CA GLN A 841 11.20 82.68 45.94
C GLN A 841 11.48 81.18 45.75
N PRO A 842 12.74 80.72 45.93
CA PRO A 842 13.09 79.32 45.72
C PRO A 842 12.52 78.47 46.85
N ALA A 843 11.77 77.42 46.50
CA ALA A 843 11.30 76.42 47.45
C ALA A 843 12.45 75.50 47.88
N VAL A 844 12.66 75.39 49.19
CA VAL A 844 13.48 74.35 49.82
C VAL A 844 12.77 73.00 49.60
N PRO A 845 13.45 71.94 49.14
CA PRO A 845 12.81 70.64 48.95
C PRO A 845 12.48 70.03 50.31
N LYS A 846 11.18 69.89 50.62
CA LYS A 846 10.74 68.99 51.68
C LYS A 846 10.78 67.56 51.16
N SER A 847 11.32 66.70 52.01
CA SER A 847 11.40 65.24 51.87
C SER A 847 10.13 64.63 51.29
N SER A 848 10.32 63.75 50.30
CA SER A 848 9.32 62.88 49.72
C SER A 848 8.59 62.07 50.81
N GLU A 849 7.38 62.50 51.18
CA GLU A 849 6.40 61.58 51.75
C GLU A 849 6.10 60.54 50.65
N SER A 850 6.25 59.26 51.01
CA SER A 850 6.00 58.12 50.12
C SER A 850 4.66 58.28 49.42
N SER A 851 4.65 58.19 48.08
CA SER A 851 3.45 58.16 47.25
C SER A 851 2.49 57.07 47.76
N GLY A 852 1.42 57.47 48.46
CA GLY A 852 0.43 56.54 49.02
C GLY A 852 -0.41 55.88 47.91
N VAL A 853 -0.97 54.71 48.20
CA VAL A 853 -1.93 54.03 47.30
C VAL A 853 -3.33 54.56 47.60
N THR A 854 -4.08 54.90 46.56
CA THR A 854 -5.49 55.29 46.65
C THR A 854 -6.35 54.13 46.17
N PHE A 855 -7.33 53.72 46.97
CA PHE A 855 -8.32 52.72 46.63
C PHE A 855 -9.63 53.37 46.20
N LEU A 856 -10.30 52.79 45.22
CA LEU A 856 -11.66 53.06 44.78
C LEU A 856 -12.41 51.72 44.69
N GLY A 857 -13.51 51.57 45.42
CA GLY A 857 -14.43 50.44 45.33
C GLY A 857 -15.81 50.93 44.90
N VAL A 858 -16.46 50.21 43.99
CA VAL A 858 -17.79 50.50 43.46
C VAL A 858 -18.59 49.19 43.40
N ASP A 859 -19.63 49.08 44.22
CA ASP A 859 -20.59 47.99 44.22
C ASP A 859 -21.90 48.46 43.55
N PHE A 860 -22.51 47.63 42.70
CA PHE A 860 -23.73 48.00 41.95
C PHE A 860 -24.67 46.81 41.73
N GLN A 861 -25.97 47.08 41.65
CA GLN A 861 -26.97 46.01 41.58
C GLN A 861 -27.37 45.62 40.15
N ARG A 862 -27.59 46.57 39.25
CA ARG A 862 -28.16 46.26 37.91
C ARG A 862 -27.11 45.95 36.86
N GLY A 863 -26.10 46.80 36.73
CA GLY A 863 -25.12 46.69 35.66
C GLY A 863 -24.38 47.99 35.42
N PHE A 864 -23.56 48.00 34.37
CA PHE A 864 -22.92 49.20 33.86
C PHE A 864 -22.95 49.24 32.34
N ILE A 865 -22.87 50.46 31.80
CA ILE A 865 -22.63 50.72 30.38
C ILE A 865 -21.41 51.63 30.26
N GLY A 866 -20.66 51.53 29.18
CA GLY A 866 -19.50 52.37 28.98
C GLY A 866 -18.95 52.30 27.58
N ASN A 867 -17.92 53.09 27.34
CA ASN A 867 -17.16 53.05 26.11
C ASN A 867 -15.66 53.13 26.42
N MET A 868 -14.91 52.10 26.02
CA MET A 868 -13.48 51.93 26.32
C MET A 868 -12.59 52.87 25.50
N ASN A 869 -13.03 53.28 24.30
CA ASN A 869 -12.35 54.35 23.56
C ASN A 869 -12.42 55.69 24.31
N GLN A 870 -13.57 55.96 24.93
CA GLN A 870 -13.79 57.17 25.72
C GLN A 870 -13.31 57.02 27.18
N ARG A 871 -12.97 55.79 27.60
CA ARG A 871 -12.61 55.43 28.98
C ARG A 871 -13.63 55.94 30.01
N GLN A 872 -14.91 55.71 29.72
CA GLN A 872 -16.02 56.12 30.55
C GLN A 872 -16.93 54.93 30.84
N MET A 873 -17.43 54.86 32.08
CA MET A 873 -18.40 53.86 32.52
C MET A 873 -19.45 54.52 33.42
N GLU A 874 -20.70 54.08 33.30
CA GLU A 874 -21.80 54.44 34.17
C GLU A 874 -22.38 53.19 34.82
N PHE A 875 -22.29 53.13 36.15
CA PHE A 875 -22.87 52.10 37.00
C PHE A 875 -24.29 52.48 37.38
N GLN A 876 -25.17 51.49 37.43
CA GLN A 876 -26.62 51.72 37.57
C GLN A 876 -27.24 50.91 38.71
N GLN A 877 -28.17 51.57 39.40
CA GLN A 877 -29.07 51.08 40.44
C GLN A 877 -28.35 50.64 41.72
N ARG A 878 -28.61 51.36 42.82
CA ARG A 878 -28.03 51.12 44.15
C ARG A 878 -26.51 51.00 44.07
N VAL A 879 -25.89 52.09 43.62
CA VAL A 879 -24.43 52.17 43.52
C VAL A 879 -23.88 52.64 44.85
N GLU A 880 -22.96 51.87 45.42
CA GLU A 880 -22.22 52.19 46.64
C GLU A 880 -20.75 52.32 46.27
N THR A 881 -20.14 53.45 46.62
CA THR A 881 -18.77 53.79 46.24
C THR A 881 -18.00 54.21 47.46
N ILE A 882 -16.77 53.73 47.59
CA ILE A 882 -15.85 54.15 48.63
C ILE A 882 -14.49 54.46 48.00
N TRP A 883 -13.90 55.60 48.33
CA TRP A 883 -12.52 55.89 47.93
C TRP A 883 -11.72 56.54 49.04
N GLY A 884 -10.44 56.23 49.11
CA GLY A 884 -9.55 56.71 50.16
C GLY A 884 -8.16 56.10 50.09
N PRO A 885 -7.22 56.55 50.94
CA PRO A 885 -5.87 55.99 50.99
C PRO A 885 -5.86 54.57 51.60
N VAL A 886 -4.93 53.73 51.14
CA VAL A 886 -4.63 52.40 51.70
C VAL A 886 -3.12 52.17 51.80
N ASP A 887 -2.70 51.31 52.72
CA ASP A 887 -1.27 51.08 53.02
C ASP A 887 -0.56 50.21 51.97
N THR A 888 -1.30 49.32 51.30
CA THR A 888 -0.76 48.34 50.34
C THR A 888 -1.69 48.16 49.15
N TRP A 889 -1.17 47.70 48.02
CA TRP A 889 -1.95 47.44 46.80
C TRP A 889 -3.10 46.43 46.96
N ASP A 890 -2.95 45.45 47.86
CA ASP A 890 -3.97 44.44 48.14
C ASP A 890 -4.95 44.84 49.25
N ALA A 891 -4.74 45.99 49.89
CA ALA A 891 -5.65 46.47 50.93
C ALA A 891 -6.92 47.04 50.30
N SER A 892 -8.07 46.82 50.94
CA SER A 892 -9.37 47.28 50.50
C SER A 892 -10.07 48.12 51.57
N LEU A 893 -10.95 49.01 51.14
CA LEU A 893 -11.86 49.74 52.01
C LEU A 893 -13.24 49.07 51.95
N ASP A 894 -13.87 48.93 53.12
CA ASP A 894 -15.22 48.40 53.26
C ASP A 894 -16.16 49.51 53.78
N LEU A 895 -17.20 49.80 53.00
CA LEU A 895 -18.22 50.79 53.33
C LEU A 895 -19.08 50.34 54.54
N HIS A 896 -19.14 49.04 54.82
CA HIS A 896 -19.92 48.45 55.90
C HIS A 896 -19.08 48.05 57.12
N ASP A 897 -17.84 48.54 57.23
CA ASP A 897 -16.99 48.23 58.39
C ASP A 897 -17.68 48.72 59.70
N PRO A 898 -17.87 47.84 60.71
CA PRO A 898 -18.51 48.22 61.96
C PRO A 898 -17.75 49.29 62.76
N ARG A 899 -16.48 49.57 62.43
CA ARG A 899 -15.67 50.65 63.02
C ARG A 899 -15.99 52.03 62.42
N GLY A 900 -16.80 52.10 61.36
CA GLY A 900 -17.11 53.31 60.63
C GLY A 900 -16.11 53.64 59.52
N LEU A 901 -16.31 54.79 58.87
CA LEU A 901 -15.51 55.20 57.72
C LEU A 901 -14.07 55.56 58.13
N PRO A 902 -13.03 55.01 57.48
CA PRO A 902 -11.62 55.35 57.76
C PRO A 902 -11.29 56.83 57.51
N GLU A 903 -10.24 57.34 58.16
CA GLU A 903 -9.80 58.73 58.00
C GLU A 903 -9.47 59.04 56.52
N LYS A 904 -9.89 60.20 56.02
CA LYS A 904 -9.73 60.64 54.61
C LYS A 904 -10.49 59.83 53.55
N ALA A 905 -11.19 58.76 53.92
CA ALA A 905 -12.06 58.05 53.00
C ALA A 905 -13.37 58.83 52.76
N ILE A 906 -13.96 58.62 51.60
CA ILE A 906 -15.30 59.11 51.25
C ILE A 906 -16.13 57.92 50.80
N ALA A 907 -17.32 57.81 51.37
CA ALA A 907 -18.39 56.95 50.90
C ALA A 907 -19.42 57.77 50.12
N VAL A 908 -19.91 57.22 49.01
CA VAL A 908 -20.99 57.79 48.19
C VAL A 908 -22.00 56.70 47.87
N THR A 909 -23.27 56.95 48.13
CA THR A 909 -24.37 56.09 47.66
C THR A 909 -25.25 56.86 46.68
N SER A 910 -25.64 56.24 45.56
CA SER A 910 -26.46 56.88 44.53
C SER A 910 -27.26 55.88 43.69
N ASP A 911 -28.16 56.38 42.84
CA ASP A 911 -28.85 55.57 41.83
C ASP A 911 -27.96 55.30 40.61
N THR A 912 -27.11 56.26 40.22
CA THR A 912 -26.12 56.11 39.16
C THR A 912 -24.77 56.70 39.55
N LEU A 913 -23.70 56.14 39.00
CA LEU A 913 -22.34 56.65 39.13
C LEU A 913 -21.60 56.54 37.78
N GLY A 914 -21.27 57.67 37.18
CA GLY A 914 -20.32 57.80 36.10
C GLY A 914 -18.88 57.89 36.62
N ILE A 915 -17.97 57.18 35.97
CA ILE A 915 -16.52 57.24 36.15
C ILE A 915 -15.91 57.52 34.79
N GLY A 916 -15.03 58.52 34.72
CA GLY A 916 -14.29 58.84 33.50
C GLY A 916 -12.88 59.31 33.80
N GLN A 917 -12.00 59.23 32.80
CA GLN A 917 -10.69 59.86 32.84
C GLN A 917 -10.71 61.19 32.08
N ALA A 918 -10.20 62.25 32.70
CA ALA A 918 -9.97 63.51 31.99
C ALA A 918 -8.71 63.41 31.10
N PRO A 919 -8.66 64.14 29.96
CA PRO A 919 -7.45 64.22 29.15
C PRO A 919 -6.26 64.76 29.94
N SER A 920 -5.05 64.24 29.66
CA SER A 920 -3.81 64.72 30.28
C SER A 920 -3.62 66.23 30.04
N VAL A 921 -3.46 66.99 31.13
CA VAL A 921 -3.20 68.43 31.08
C VAL A 921 -1.69 68.67 31.05
N PRO A 922 -1.15 69.54 30.17
CA PRO A 922 0.28 69.83 30.14
C PRO A 922 0.80 70.30 31.50
N GLY A 923 1.82 69.61 32.03
CA GLY A 923 2.43 69.89 33.34
C GLY A 923 1.86 69.10 34.52
N VAL A 924 0.82 68.28 34.31
CA VAL A 924 0.33 67.29 35.28
C VAL A 924 0.70 65.89 34.76
N PRO A 925 1.53 65.11 35.47
CA PRO A 925 1.79 63.73 35.08
C PRO A 925 0.52 62.88 35.28
N GLY A 926 0.21 62.02 34.32
CA GLY A 926 -0.89 61.05 34.42
C GLY A 926 -2.27 61.57 33.98
N ARG A 927 -3.25 60.65 34.04
CA ARG A 927 -4.67 60.88 33.76
C ARG A 927 -5.43 60.90 35.08
N SER A 928 -6.31 61.87 35.27
CA SER A 928 -7.06 62.05 36.51
C SER A 928 -8.47 61.48 36.43
N VAL A 929 -8.96 60.93 37.54
CA VAL A 929 -10.31 60.39 37.63
C VAL A 929 -11.33 61.49 37.90
N GLU A 930 -12.44 61.45 37.17
CA GLU A 930 -13.63 62.23 37.42
C GLU A 930 -14.78 61.29 37.76
N LEU A 931 -15.51 61.61 38.83
CA LEU A 931 -16.71 60.88 39.23
C LEU A 931 -17.92 61.78 39.08
N SER A 932 -19.03 61.24 38.60
CA SER A 932 -20.33 61.91 38.61
C SER A 932 -21.39 60.98 39.18
N ALA A 933 -22.08 61.38 40.24
CA ALA A 933 -23.17 60.59 40.81
C ALA A 933 -24.51 61.29 40.60
N GLY A 934 -25.58 60.52 40.39
CA GLY A 934 -26.92 61.03 40.17
C GLY A 934 -27.98 60.19 40.87
N GLY A 935 -29.04 60.87 41.34
CA GLY A 935 -30.18 60.26 42.01
C GLY A 935 -29.84 59.81 43.44
N ASN A 936 -30.61 60.32 44.41
CA ASN A 936 -30.47 59.97 45.83
C ASN A 936 -29.03 60.02 46.37
N VAL A 937 -28.24 61.02 45.98
CA VAL A 937 -26.82 61.08 46.34
C VAL A 937 -26.65 61.43 47.81
N LEU A 938 -25.98 60.54 48.54
CA LEU A 938 -25.50 60.74 49.90
C LEU A 938 -23.99 60.56 49.90
N VAL A 939 -23.26 61.52 50.47
CA VAL A 939 -21.81 61.49 50.60
C VAL A 939 -21.44 61.59 52.06
N GLU A 940 -20.59 60.70 52.53
CA GLU A 940 -20.06 60.67 53.90
C GLU A 940 -18.53 60.70 53.84
N GLY A 941 -17.94 61.65 54.55
CA GLY A 941 -16.50 61.73 54.80
C GLY A 941 -16.22 61.79 56.30
N ASP A 942 -14.94 61.75 56.67
CA ASP A 942 -14.46 61.77 58.06
C ASP A 942 -15.01 62.93 58.92
N SER A 943 -15.19 64.11 58.33
CA SER A 943 -15.71 65.29 59.02
C SER A 943 -16.90 65.97 58.34
N PHE A 944 -17.51 65.34 57.34
CA PHE A 944 -18.64 65.93 56.62
C PHE A 944 -19.64 64.89 56.08
N THR A 945 -20.88 65.32 55.90
CA THR A 945 -21.94 64.56 55.24
C THR A 945 -22.69 65.50 54.29
N ALA A 946 -22.98 65.05 53.08
CA ALA A 946 -23.70 65.84 52.10
C ALA A 946 -24.82 65.05 51.42
N ARG A 947 -25.89 65.75 51.03
CA ARG A 947 -27.02 65.19 50.28
C ARG A 947 -27.29 66.05 49.06
N SER A 948 -27.44 65.45 47.90
CA SER A 948 -27.73 66.20 46.67
C SER A 948 -28.45 65.34 45.64
N ALA A 949 -28.96 65.98 44.58
CA ALA A 949 -29.49 65.25 43.44
C ALA A 949 -28.36 64.78 42.50
N ARG A 950 -27.28 65.57 42.41
CA ARG A 950 -26.09 65.27 41.62
C ARG A 950 -24.82 65.61 42.40
N LEU A 951 -23.76 64.85 42.10
CA LEU A 951 -22.41 65.08 42.58
C LEU A 951 -21.46 65.04 41.39
N SER A 952 -20.47 65.92 41.39
CA SER A 952 -19.28 65.79 40.54
C SER A 952 -18.02 65.90 41.38
N PHE A 953 -17.05 65.01 41.14
CA PHE A 953 -15.75 65.02 41.78
C PHE A 953 -14.66 65.14 40.73
N SER A 954 -13.70 66.03 40.97
CA SER A 954 -12.49 66.18 40.17
C SER A 954 -11.27 65.91 41.05
N GLU A 955 -10.53 64.86 40.73
CA GLU A 955 -9.35 64.46 41.48
C GLU A 955 -8.25 65.53 41.47
N VAL A 956 -7.93 66.11 40.30
CA VAL A 956 -6.87 67.14 40.17
C VAL A 956 -7.14 68.34 41.06
N LYS A 957 -8.41 68.70 41.20
CA LYS A 957 -8.84 69.87 41.97
C LYS A 957 -9.16 69.55 43.43
N ASP A 958 -9.21 68.26 43.78
CA ASP A 958 -9.79 67.74 45.04
C ASP A 958 -11.10 68.48 45.41
N LEU A 959 -11.98 68.57 44.41
CA LEU A 959 -13.19 69.38 44.43
C LEU A 959 -14.43 68.49 44.30
N LEU A 960 -15.31 68.57 45.30
CA LEU A 960 -16.66 68.02 45.27
C LEU A 960 -17.64 69.13 44.92
N VAL A 961 -18.52 68.87 43.96
CA VAL A 961 -19.57 69.79 43.53
C VAL A 961 -20.91 69.11 43.73
N PHE A 962 -21.71 69.63 44.66
CA PHE A 962 -23.05 69.14 44.96
C PHE A 962 -24.07 70.04 44.29
N GLU A 963 -25.03 69.45 43.56
CA GLU A 963 -26.07 70.18 42.85
C GLU A 963 -27.47 69.63 43.18
N GLY A 964 -28.42 70.53 43.38
CA GLY A 964 -29.84 70.21 43.48
C GLY A 964 -30.48 69.94 42.12
N ASP A 965 -31.70 69.41 42.11
CA ASP A 965 -32.51 69.19 40.90
C ASP A 965 -33.52 70.32 40.63
N GLY A 966 -33.45 71.39 41.43
CA GLY A 966 -34.40 72.51 41.43
C GLY A 966 -35.63 72.31 42.32
N ARG A 967 -35.93 71.07 42.72
CA ARG A 967 -36.96 70.74 43.74
C ARG A 967 -36.34 70.61 45.12
N SER A 968 -35.19 69.95 45.21
CA SER A 968 -34.38 69.78 46.41
C SER A 968 -33.04 70.48 46.22
N ASP A 969 -32.64 71.27 47.21
CA ASP A 969 -31.32 71.91 47.24
C ASP A 969 -30.25 70.90 47.66
N ALA A 970 -28.99 71.16 47.29
CA ALA A 970 -27.85 70.44 47.84
C ALA A 970 -27.61 70.87 49.29
N GLN A 971 -27.32 69.91 50.16
CA GLN A 971 -27.05 70.12 51.59
C GLN A 971 -25.66 69.59 51.94
N LEU A 972 -24.90 70.36 52.71
CA LEU A 972 -23.60 69.97 53.26
C LEU A 972 -23.59 70.25 54.77
N PHE A 973 -23.24 69.23 55.55
CA PHE A 973 -23.00 69.30 56.98
C PHE A 973 -21.52 68.99 57.21
N ARG A 974 -20.78 69.86 57.90
CA ARG A 974 -19.33 69.75 58.04
C ARG A 974 -18.85 70.20 59.40
N GLN A 975 -17.85 69.52 59.96
CA GLN A 975 -17.13 69.92 61.16
C GLN A 975 -15.68 70.29 60.81
N ASP A 976 -15.15 71.37 61.37
CA ASP A 976 -13.75 71.76 61.14
C ASP A 976 -12.74 70.80 61.80
N ARG A 977 -13.20 70.04 62.80
CA ARG A 977 -12.47 68.94 63.45
C ARG A 977 -13.48 67.89 63.90
N VAL A 978 -13.12 66.61 63.81
CA VAL A 978 -13.99 65.50 64.24
C VAL A 978 -14.45 65.72 65.69
N GLY A 979 -15.76 65.75 65.91
CA GLY A 979 -16.39 66.02 67.21
C GLY A 979 -16.58 67.51 67.55
N GLY A 980 -16.28 68.43 66.63
CA GLY A 980 -16.56 69.86 66.74
C GLY A 980 -18.01 70.24 66.41
N PRO A 981 -18.39 71.52 66.55
CA PRO A 981 -19.70 72.00 66.12
C PRO A 981 -19.87 71.82 64.60
N THR A 982 -21.06 71.39 64.18
CA THR A 982 -21.41 71.15 62.78
C THR A 982 -21.85 72.46 62.11
N SER A 983 -21.09 72.92 61.11
CA SER A 983 -21.51 73.93 60.14
C SER A 983 -22.44 73.30 59.09
N SER A 984 -23.44 74.04 58.62
CA SER A 984 -24.35 73.56 57.57
C SER A 984 -24.59 74.59 56.46
N ALA A 985 -24.72 74.10 55.24
CA ALA A 985 -24.97 74.90 54.05
C ALA A 985 -26.04 74.20 53.16
N SER A 986 -27.00 74.98 52.66
CA SER A 986 -28.03 74.53 51.72
C SER A 986 -28.15 75.51 50.56
N ALA A 987 -27.88 75.04 49.33
CA ALA A 987 -27.84 75.88 48.14
C ALA A 987 -28.20 75.10 46.88
N GLY A 988 -28.54 75.81 45.80
CA GLY A 988 -28.72 75.18 44.49
C GLY A 988 -27.45 74.46 44.01
N LYS A 989 -26.27 75.02 44.33
CA LYS A 989 -24.96 74.41 44.04
C LYS A 989 -23.93 74.72 45.13
N ILE A 990 -23.21 73.71 45.60
CA ILE A 990 -22.15 73.81 46.62
C ILE A 990 -20.85 73.26 46.04
N LEU A 991 -19.77 74.04 46.10
CA LEU A 991 -18.40 73.64 45.75
C LEU A 991 -17.60 73.47 47.04
N TYR A 992 -16.99 72.31 47.22
CA TYR A 992 -16.20 71.98 48.41
C TYR A 992 -14.82 71.48 48.02
N TRP A 993 -13.79 72.27 48.32
CA TRP A 993 -12.38 71.89 48.20
C TRP A 993 -11.90 71.28 49.51
N ARG A 994 -11.70 69.96 49.53
CA ARG A 994 -11.41 69.23 50.77
C ARG A 994 -10.04 69.58 51.33
N LYS A 995 -8.99 69.55 50.51
CA LYS A 995 -7.61 69.90 50.90
C LYS A 995 -7.48 71.26 51.62
N TYR A 996 -8.30 72.23 51.23
CA TYR A 996 -8.29 73.58 51.82
C TYR A 996 -9.38 73.80 52.85
N ASN A 997 -10.21 72.79 53.10
CA ASN A 997 -11.45 72.89 53.85
C ASN A 997 -12.26 74.15 53.49
N ARG A 998 -12.42 74.43 52.19
CA ARG A 998 -13.06 75.66 51.66
C ARG A 998 -14.38 75.33 50.99
N VAL A 999 -15.43 76.07 51.33
CA VAL A 999 -16.77 75.94 50.74
C VAL A 999 -17.14 77.21 49.98
N GLU A 1000 -17.69 77.07 48.79
CA GLU A 1000 -18.34 78.14 48.02
C GLU A 1000 -19.75 77.70 47.65
N VAL A 1001 -20.73 78.57 47.85
CA VAL A 1001 -22.14 78.30 47.55
C VAL A 1001 -22.64 79.24 46.46
N LYS A 1002 -23.43 78.69 45.53
CA LYS A 1002 -24.15 79.43 44.49
C LYS A 1002 -25.64 79.15 44.65
N ASP A 1003 -26.45 80.20 44.53
CA ASP A 1003 -27.90 80.16 44.81
C ASP A 1003 -28.20 79.67 46.23
N ALA A 1004 -27.52 80.26 47.22
CA ALA A 1004 -27.64 79.90 48.62
C ALA A 1004 -29.04 80.22 49.16
N ARG A 1005 -29.71 79.23 49.77
CA ARG A 1005 -30.96 79.42 50.52
C ARG A 1005 -30.71 79.54 52.01
N TYR A 1006 -29.68 78.84 52.51
CA TYR A 1006 -29.27 78.88 53.91
C TYR A 1006 -27.76 78.64 54.02
N LEU A 1007 -27.05 79.49 54.75
CA LEU A 1007 -25.62 79.37 55.00
C LEU A 1007 -25.34 79.88 56.43
N ASP A 1008 -24.71 79.05 57.26
CA ASP A 1008 -24.25 79.46 58.58
C ASP A 1008 -22.96 80.29 58.46
N LEU A 1009 -23.05 81.60 58.67
CA LEU A 1009 -21.98 82.57 58.41
C LEU A 1009 -20.96 82.68 59.56
N ASP A 1010 -21.29 82.21 60.76
CA ASP A 1010 -20.47 82.41 61.97
C ASP A 1010 -19.18 81.58 61.99
N GLN A 1011 -18.95 80.70 61.01
CA GLN A 1011 -17.83 79.74 61.00
C GLN A 1011 -17.04 79.65 59.69
N ILE A 1012 -17.20 80.59 58.74
CA ILE A 1012 -16.50 80.56 57.43
C ILE A 1012 -15.23 81.45 57.37
N GLY A 1013 -14.89 82.19 58.44
CA GLY A 1013 -13.78 83.15 58.44
C GLY A 1013 -12.42 82.61 58.90
N GLY A 1014 -11.57 82.18 57.97
CA GLY A 1014 -10.12 82.18 58.19
C GLY A 1014 -9.58 83.63 58.13
N ALA A 1015 -9.14 84.17 59.27
CA ALA A 1015 -8.72 85.56 59.41
C ALA A 1015 -7.46 85.91 58.58
N ASN A 1016 -7.58 86.95 57.73
CA ASN A 1016 -6.58 88.02 57.57
C ASN A 1016 -7.17 89.15 56.71
N LEU A 1017 -7.78 90.14 57.37
CA LEU A 1017 -8.02 91.48 56.83
C LEU A 1017 -6.89 92.39 57.35
N PRO A 1018 -6.08 93.04 56.50
CA PRO A 1018 -5.12 94.03 56.96
C PRO A 1018 -5.86 95.28 57.45
N GLN A 1019 -5.53 95.71 58.67
CA GLN A 1019 -5.96 97.01 59.19
C GLN A 1019 -5.42 98.14 58.31
N ILE A 1020 -6.30 99.05 57.93
CA ILE A 1020 -5.95 100.32 57.28
C ILE A 1020 -5.49 101.29 58.39
N PRO A 1021 -4.27 101.86 58.35
CA PRO A 1021 -4.01 103.13 58.98
C PRO A 1021 -4.46 104.28 58.05
N ARG A 1022 -4.95 105.35 58.67
CA ARG A 1022 -5.54 106.55 58.05
C ARG A 1022 -4.86 107.08 56.80
#